data_AF-A0A3N5Y2D8-F1
#
_entry.id   AF-A0A3N5Y2D8-F1
#
_cell.length_a   1.000
_cell.length_b   1.000
_cell.length_c   1.000
_cell.angle_alpha   90.00
_cell.angle_beta   90.00
_cell.angle_gamma   90.00
#
_symmetry.space_group_name_H-M   'P 1'
#
loop_
_entity.id
_entity.type
_entity.pdbx_description
1 polymer ?
#
loop_
_entity_poly.entity_id
_entity_poly.type
_entity_poly.pdbx_seq_one_letter_code
_entity_poly.pdbx_strand_id
1 'polypeptide(L)'
;MSPARRRLRMALILGIFFVAIFAAAATGWYYARLSAPATGPVVLVSIDTLRPDHLPAYGYGKVKTPAIDALAADGSVFEKAYAHSPLTLPSHVALLSGQLPFDNGVRDNAGFLVPPRLRLLPDVLGDRGWETAGVVSSFLLRGETGLARAFDFYDSDLGPALPGSLLPRVERPGLESFEIARRWMDGQESPRFFLFFHVHEPHAPYRPPERFSAYEPYDGEIAAADEIVGRLTAYLAGRGWYDQSTIVLVSDHGEGLGEHGESEHGLFLYDATIRVPLIVKLPGREGAGRRISTPVQHVDLAPTILDWLGAPRPSGLDGRSLRRLLDGGRDTLAEGPFYSESLYPRYQFGWSELYALTDGRYRYVEAPAPELYDLESDPAQLENLASDDPAAVEALRDALADLGTRTVAAPGHVGEADALRFQAFGYLFSRPAPPPGMESTTLQDPKHKVASPEAFRHAVVLGAEGNDEEATRILTDLVRREPQMKVAWVQLAQDHAHMGHLEEALRCARAASALDPDDPNARLEVAGVLQALGRLDEAIKSAESAAELARPDDVRSRLAAFEALAKMSLARKNPEAAGRYASAAAEADSRFPLARYVEGRVHFEEGRFEDALAAFEQAAAAIEARGVGGPTIAGLSSDIGETLGRLGRDAD
;
A
#
# COMPACT_ATOMS: atom_id res chain seq x y z
N MET A 1 -40.82 21.32 58.90
CA MET A 1 -40.35 20.06 58.28
C MET A 1 -39.09 19.59 58.99
N SER A 2 -38.87 18.28 59.13
CA SER A 2 -37.62 17.75 59.70
C SER A 2 -36.42 17.95 58.75
N PRO A 3 -35.17 17.99 59.27
CA PRO A 3 -33.96 18.10 58.44
C PRO A 3 -33.86 17.02 57.37
N ALA A 4 -34.24 15.78 57.69
CA ALA A 4 -34.28 14.67 56.75
C ALA A 4 -35.22 14.94 55.56
N ARG A 5 -36.44 15.48 55.79
CA ARG A 5 -37.36 15.86 54.71
C ARG A 5 -36.86 17.04 53.87
N ARG A 6 -36.00 17.93 54.41
CA ARG A 6 -35.30 18.95 53.60
C ARG A 6 -34.21 18.32 52.73
N ARG A 7 -33.34 17.49 53.30
CA ARG A 7 -32.27 16.79 52.55
C ARG A 7 -32.84 15.93 51.42
N LEU A 8 -33.90 15.15 51.69
CA LEU A 8 -34.57 14.31 50.68
C LEU A 8 -35.18 15.13 49.53
N ARG A 9 -35.84 16.26 49.82
CA ARG A 9 -36.33 17.16 48.75
C ARG A 9 -35.19 17.78 47.94
N MET A 10 -34.09 18.17 48.59
CA MET A 10 -32.96 18.78 47.89
C MET A 10 -32.25 17.78 46.97
N ALA A 11 -32.08 16.53 47.42
CA ALA A 11 -31.57 15.43 46.60
C ALA A 11 -32.51 15.10 45.42
N LEU A 12 -33.84 15.10 45.64
CA LEU A 12 -34.82 14.90 44.57
C LEU A 12 -34.80 16.03 43.53
N ILE A 13 -34.69 17.29 43.96
CA ILE A 13 -34.59 18.45 43.06
C ILE A 13 -33.29 18.38 42.25
N LEU A 14 -32.16 18.07 42.87
CA LEU A 14 -30.88 17.88 42.17
C LEU A 14 -30.94 16.71 41.18
N GLY A 15 -31.54 15.58 41.56
CA GLY A 15 -31.74 14.43 40.66
C GLY A 15 -32.59 14.79 39.44
N ILE A 16 -33.72 15.46 39.63
CA ILE A 16 -34.57 15.95 38.53
C ILE A 16 -33.82 16.95 37.66
N PHE A 17 -33.01 17.84 38.25
CA PHE A 17 -32.22 18.84 37.52
C PHE A 17 -31.11 18.19 36.67
N PHE A 18 -30.38 17.21 37.19
CA PHE A 18 -29.38 16.46 36.42
C PHE A 18 -30.02 15.60 35.32
N VAL A 19 -31.18 14.96 35.58
CA VAL A 19 -31.93 14.23 34.54
C VAL A 19 -32.44 15.19 33.45
N ALA A 20 -32.92 16.38 33.82
CA ALA A 20 -33.36 17.39 32.85
C ALA A 20 -32.20 17.95 32.02
N ILE A 21 -31.04 18.20 32.62
CA ILE A 21 -29.81 18.59 31.89
C ILE A 21 -29.36 17.47 30.96
N PHE A 22 -29.32 16.22 31.42
CA PHE A 22 -28.91 15.09 30.59
C PHE A 22 -29.88 14.86 29.42
N ALA A 23 -31.19 14.93 29.66
CA ALA A 23 -32.20 14.84 28.62
C ALA A 23 -32.10 16.00 27.61
N ALA A 24 -31.90 17.23 28.07
CA ALA A 24 -31.71 18.39 27.20
C ALA A 24 -30.41 18.30 26.38
N ALA A 25 -29.32 17.83 26.98
CA ALA A 25 -28.04 17.61 26.29
C ALA A 25 -28.14 16.47 25.25
N ALA A 26 -28.76 15.34 25.60
CA ALA A 26 -28.98 14.22 24.68
C ALA A 26 -29.92 14.60 23.52
N THR A 27 -30.98 15.36 23.81
CA THR A 27 -31.93 15.86 22.80
C THR A 27 -31.27 16.91 21.90
N GLY A 28 -30.48 17.82 22.47
CA GLY A 28 -29.71 18.81 21.72
C GLY A 28 -28.65 18.17 20.82
N TRP A 29 -27.94 17.15 21.32
CA TRP A 29 -27.00 16.34 20.55
C TRP A 29 -27.70 15.57 19.43
N TYR A 30 -28.85 14.93 19.71
CA TYR A 30 -29.66 14.23 18.71
C TYR A 30 -30.13 15.15 17.58
N TYR A 31 -30.69 16.33 17.90
CA TYR A 31 -31.06 17.30 16.87
C TYR A 31 -29.84 17.87 16.13
N ALA A 32 -28.73 18.16 16.81
CA ALA A 32 -27.48 18.58 16.15
C ALA A 32 -26.90 17.49 15.21
N ARG A 33 -27.12 16.20 15.50
CA ARG A 33 -26.78 15.07 14.62
C ARG A 33 -27.69 15.02 13.38
N LEU A 34 -28.94 15.48 13.50
CA LEU A 34 -29.91 15.55 12.40
C LEU A 34 -29.78 16.83 11.54
N SER A 35 -29.37 17.97 12.11
CA SER A 35 -29.37 19.29 11.44
C SER A 35 -28.16 19.57 10.51
N ALA A 36 -27.63 18.56 9.82
CA ALA A 36 -26.63 18.79 8.77
C ALA A 36 -27.28 19.45 7.53
N PRO A 37 -26.67 20.47 6.90
CA PRO A 37 -27.28 21.21 5.80
C PRO A 37 -27.35 20.45 4.47
N ALA A 38 -26.47 19.46 4.26
CA ALA A 38 -26.50 18.59 3.09
C ALA A 38 -27.21 17.27 3.42
N THR A 39 -28.14 16.86 2.56
CA THR A 39 -28.98 15.67 2.72
C THR A 39 -28.66 14.52 1.77
N GLY A 40 -27.92 14.78 0.68
CA GLY A 40 -27.48 13.79 -0.29
C GLY A 40 -26.14 13.14 0.07
N PRO A 41 -25.67 12.15 -0.72
CA PRO A 41 -24.45 11.41 -0.42
C PRO A 41 -23.19 12.27 -0.54
N VAL A 42 -22.13 11.85 0.13
CA VAL A 42 -20.77 12.35 -0.12
C VAL A 42 -19.95 11.16 -0.61
N VAL A 43 -19.48 11.24 -1.86
CA VAL A 43 -18.72 10.16 -2.51
C VAL A 43 -17.33 10.68 -2.82
N LEU A 44 -16.33 10.07 -2.20
CA LEU A 44 -14.91 10.29 -2.48
C LEU A 44 -14.42 9.15 -3.36
N VAL A 45 -14.28 9.43 -4.65
CA VAL A 45 -13.65 8.54 -5.63
C VAL A 45 -12.15 8.80 -5.62
N SER A 46 -11.37 7.79 -5.27
CA SER A 46 -9.92 7.78 -5.46
C SER A 46 -9.56 6.85 -6.62
N ILE A 47 -8.62 7.29 -7.46
CA ILE A 47 -8.13 6.53 -8.61
C ILE A 47 -6.61 6.45 -8.48
N ASP A 48 -6.10 5.26 -8.18
CA ASP A 48 -4.69 4.94 -7.90
C ASP A 48 -3.78 5.36 -9.07
N THR A 49 -2.69 6.12 -8.84
CA THR A 49 -1.71 6.59 -9.87
C THR A 49 -2.20 7.51 -11.00
N LEU A 50 -3.47 7.93 -11.03
CA LEU A 50 -4.06 8.67 -12.16
C LEU A 50 -3.46 10.08 -12.35
N ARG A 51 -2.69 10.27 -13.43
CA ARG A 51 -2.14 11.56 -13.86
C ARG A 51 -3.18 12.52 -14.44
N PRO A 52 -3.11 13.83 -14.13
CA PRO A 52 -4.02 14.83 -14.69
C PRO A 52 -3.73 15.12 -16.17
N ASP A 53 -2.45 15.11 -16.59
CA ASP A 53 -2.04 15.42 -17.96
C ASP A 53 -2.31 14.28 -18.96
N HIS A 54 -2.84 13.15 -18.48
CA HIS A 54 -3.42 12.07 -19.29
C HIS A 54 -4.97 12.12 -19.38
N LEU A 55 -5.62 13.17 -18.84
CA LEU A 55 -7.08 13.32 -18.89
C LEU A 55 -7.58 14.37 -19.91
N PRO A 56 -8.57 14.04 -20.76
CA PRO A 56 -9.28 15.02 -21.60
C PRO A 56 -9.86 16.22 -20.84
N ALA A 57 -10.37 16.04 -19.61
CA ALA A 57 -10.78 17.13 -18.71
C ALA A 57 -9.66 18.16 -18.39
N TYR A 58 -8.40 17.83 -18.66
CA TYR A 58 -7.22 18.69 -18.50
C TYR A 58 -6.52 19.02 -19.83
N GLY A 59 -6.99 18.48 -20.96
CA GLY A 59 -6.53 18.79 -22.31
C GLY A 59 -5.87 17.62 -23.07
N TYR A 60 -5.76 16.43 -22.48
CA TYR A 60 -5.15 15.27 -23.16
C TYR A 60 -6.05 14.68 -24.25
N GLY A 61 -5.44 14.20 -25.33
CA GLY A 61 -6.18 13.84 -26.56
C GLY A 61 -6.13 12.38 -27.00
N LYS A 62 -5.41 11.48 -26.30
CA LYS A 62 -5.19 10.10 -26.78
C LYS A 62 -6.21 9.09 -26.23
N VAL A 63 -6.60 9.21 -24.97
CA VAL A 63 -7.70 8.44 -24.34
C VAL A 63 -9.05 9.17 -24.46
N LYS A 64 -10.15 8.50 -24.15
CA LYS A 64 -11.48 9.10 -23.96
C LYS A 64 -12.02 8.73 -22.59
N THR A 65 -12.44 9.73 -21.83
CA THR A 65 -12.98 9.56 -20.46
C THR A 65 -14.37 10.20 -20.33
N PRO A 66 -15.39 9.69 -21.07
CA PRO A 66 -16.71 10.33 -21.13
C PRO A 66 -17.45 10.44 -19.78
N ALA A 67 -17.17 9.61 -18.78
CA ALA A 67 -17.77 9.73 -17.45
C ALA A 67 -17.07 10.78 -16.58
N ILE A 68 -15.74 10.81 -16.58
CA ILE A 68 -14.93 11.81 -15.88
C ILE A 68 -15.12 13.19 -16.52
N ASP A 69 -15.21 13.28 -17.85
CA ASP A 69 -15.49 14.51 -18.59
C ASP A 69 -16.89 15.06 -18.28
N ALA A 70 -17.90 14.17 -18.13
CA ALA A 70 -19.24 14.57 -17.71
C ALA A 70 -19.26 15.06 -16.24
N LEU A 71 -18.52 14.39 -15.35
CA LEU A 71 -18.38 14.82 -13.95
C LEU A 71 -17.64 16.17 -13.84
N ALA A 72 -16.63 16.40 -14.69
CA ALA A 72 -15.92 17.68 -14.82
C ALA A 72 -16.85 18.79 -15.32
N ALA A 73 -17.72 18.50 -16.29
CA ALA A 73 -18.72 19.46 -16.78
C ALA A 73 -19.79 19.81 -15.74
N ASP A 74 -20.22 18.84 -14.91
CA ASP A 74 -21.19 19.04 -13.82
C ASP A 74 -20.59 19.64 -12.53
N GLY A 75 -19.27 19.83 -12.47
CA GLY A 75 -18.55 20.28 -11.27
C GLY A 75 -17.49 21.36 -11.52
N SER A 76 -16.62 21.54 -10.53
CA SER A 76 -15.43 22.40 -10.59
C SER A 76 -14.16 21.56 -10.74
N VAL A 77 -13.29 21.93 -11.67
CA VAL A 77 -11.98 21.29 -11.92
C VAL A 77 -10.86 22.15 -11.33
N PHE A 78 -9.98 21.57 -10.52
CA PHE A 78 -8.79 22.25 -9.99
C PHE A 78 -7.58 21.93 -10.88
N GLU A 79 -6.90 22.96 -11.39
CA GLU A 79 -5.86 22.78 -12.43
C GLU A 79 -4.49 22.42 -11.87
N LYS A 80 -4.28 22.71 -10.58
CA LYS A 80 -3.05 22.49 -9.81
C LYS A 80 -3.42 21.94 -8.43
N ALA A 81 -3.55 20.61 -8.31
CA ALA A 81 -3.77 19.92 -7.04
C ALA A 81 -2.60 18.97 -6.76
N TYR A 82 -2.15 18.89 -5.51
CA TYR A 82 -0.91 18.17 -5.15
C TYR A 82 -1.09 17.15 -4.02
N ALA A 83 -0.43 16.00 -4.18
CA ALA A 83 -0.30 14.94 -3.19
C ALA A 83 0.89 15.19 -2.25
N HIS A 84 0.82 14.66 -1.04
CA HIS A 84 1.91 14.79 -0.05
C HIS A 84 2.94 13.66 -0.15
N SER A 85 2.68 12.60 -0.90
CA SER A 85 3.60 11.51 -1.14
C SER A 85 3.33 10.86 -2.50
N PRO A 86 4.33 10.30 -3.20
CA PRO A 86 4.13 9.49 -4.40
C PRO A 86 3.84 8.03 -4.03
N LEU A 87 3.01 7.79 -3.00
CA LEU A 87 2.76 6.48 -2.38
C LEU A 87 1.34 6.37 -1.80
N THR A 88 0.66 5.25 -2.06
CA THR A 88 -0.77 5.05 -1.84
C THR A 88 -1.26 5.32 -0.41
N LEU A 89 -0.71 4.62 0.59
CA LEU A 89 -1.14 4.69 1.99
C LEU A 89 -0.88 6.06 2.64
N PRO A 90 0.33 6.66 2.61
CA PRO A 90 0.55 7.96 3.25
C PRO A 90 -0.27 9.08 2.58
N SER A 91 -0.46 9.05 1.26
CA SER A 91 -1.36 9.99 0.58
C SER A 91 -2.82 9.82 1.01
N HIS A 92 -3.34 8.59 1.04
CA HIS A 92 -4.69 8.32 1.53
C HIS A 92 -4.90 8.70 3.00
N VAL A 93 -3.90 8.51 3.86
CA VAL A 93 -3.96 8.95 5.27
C VAL A 93 -3.92 10.47 5.38
N ALA A 94 -3.08 11.17 4.60
CA ALA A 94 -3.05 12.63 4.59
C ALA A 94 -4.38 13.23 4.11
N LEU A 95 -4.93 12.69 3.01
CA LEU A 95 -6.22 13.06 2.45
C LEU A 95 -7.38 12.85 3.44
N LEU A 96 -7.45 11.67 4.07
CA LEU A 96 -8.55 11.32 4.98
C LEU A 96 -8.41 11.97 6.36
N SER A 97 -7.20 12.32 6.82
CA SER A 97 -7.00 13.01 8.11
C SER A 97 -7.06 14.53 8.00
N GLY A 98 -6.64 15.10 6.86
CA GLY A 98 -6.36 16.54 6.73
C GLY A 98 -5.06 16.97 7.42
N GLN A 99 -4.12 16.03 7.64
CA GLN A 99 -2.81 16.25 8.26
C GLN A 99 -1.65 15.78 7.38
N LEU A 100 -0.52 16.49 7.44
CA LEU A 100 0.70 16.14 6.70
C LEU A 100 1.29 14.79 7.15
N PRO A 101 2.02 14.05 6.29
CA PRO A 101 2.59 12.73 6.62
C PRO A 101 3.42 12.68 7.91
N PHE A 102 4.19 13.74 8.21
CA PHE A 102 5.00 13.80 9.42
C PHE A 102 4.19 14.08 10.70
N ASP A 103 3.04 14.75 10.62
CA ASP A 103 2.13 14.98 11.76
C ASP A 103 1.18 13.80 11.98
N ASN A 104 0.68 13.20 10.89
CA ASN A 104 -0.22 12.05 10.93
C ASN A 104 0.53 10.72 11.23
N GLY A 105 1.85 10.69 11.00
CA GLY A 105 2.77 9.61 11.37
C GLY A 105 2.90 8.47 10.35
N VAL A 106 2.25 8.55 9.20
CA VAL A 106 2.30 7.54 8.13
C VAL A 106 3.07 8.12 6.94
N ARG A 107 4.25 7.56 6.65
CA ARG A 107 5.26 8.15 5.75
C ARG A 107 5.82 7.19 4.67
N ASP A 108 5.29 5.97 4.60
CA ASP A 108 5.52 4.95 3.55
C ASP A 108 4.35 3.95 3.62
N ASN A 109 4.16 3.11 2.59
CA ASN A 109 3.27 1.96 2.63
C ASN A 109 3.77 0.84 3.56
N ALA A 110 5.09 0.62 3.62
CA ALA A 110 5.69 -0.54 4.27
C ALA A 110 6.08 -0.25 5.73
N GLY A 111 5.46 -0.98 6.66
CA GLY A 111 5.77 -0.92 8.09
C GLY A 111 5.11 0.24 8.85
N PHE A 112 4.29 1.06 8.20
CA PHE A 112 3.50 2.11 8.85
C PHE A 112 2.04 1.68 9.05
N LEU A 113 1.43 2.16 10.13
CA LEU A 113 0.04 1.90 10.50
C LEU A 113 -0.59 3.23 10.94
N VAL A 114 -1.87 3.42 10.63
CA VAL A 114 -2.60 4.64 10.99
C VAL A 114 -2.76 4.71 12.52
N PRO A 115 -2.24 5.75 13.21
CA PRO A 115 -2.23 5.76 14.66
C PRO A 115 -3.65 5.65 15.27
N PRO A 116 -3.89 4.78 16.28
CA PRO A 116 -5.25 4.60 16.85
C PRO A 116 -5.88 5.86 17.49
N ARG A 117 -5.11 6.94 17.67
CA ARG A 117 -5.58 8.25 18.16
C ARG A 117 -5.89 9.24 17.04
N LEU A 118 -5.41 9.01 15.83
CA LEU A 118 -5.70 9.86 14.68
C LEU A 118 -7.18 9.72 14.33
N ARG A 119 -7.87 10.85 14.18
CA ARG A 119 -9.26 10.92 13.71
C ARG A 119 -9.23 11.16 12.21
N LEU A 120 -9.85 10.28 11.45
CA LEU A 120 -10.08 10.43 10.02
C LEU A 120 -11.46 11.06 9.77
N LEU A 121 -11.65 11.61 8.57
CA LEU A 121 -12.92 12.16 8.08
C LEU A 121 -14.11 11.22 8.36
N PRO A 122 -14.06 9.90 8.03
CA PRO A 122 -15.14 8.96 8.34
C PRO A 122 -15.55 8.95 9.82
N ASP A 123 -14.61 8.91 10.77
CA ASP A 123 -14.93 8.94 12.21
C ASP A 123 -15.78 10.18 12.56
N VAL A 124 -15.44 11.33 11.99
CA VAL A 124 -16.08 12.62 12.29
C VAL A 124 -17.47 12.71 11.64
N LEU A 125 -17.69 12.02 10.53
CA LEU A 125 -19.01 11.88 9.90
C LEU A 125 -19.90 10.87 10.62
N GLY A 126 -19.34 9.75 11.11
CA GLY A 126 -20.03 8.77 11.96
C GLY A 126 -20.51 9.37 13.29
N ASP A 127 -19.67 10.15 13.98
CA ASP A 127 -20.06 10.98 15.14
C ASP A 127 -21.28 11.86 14.81
N ARG A 128 -21.36 12.38 13.57
CA ARG A 128 -22.46 13.19 13.06
C ARG A 128 -23.62 12.41 12.44
N GLY A 129 -23.62 11.08 12.46
CA GLY A 129 -24.74 10.26 12.00
C GLY A 129 -24.91 10.21 10.49
N TRP A 130 -23.79 10.19 9.79
CA TRP A 130 -23.69 9.62 8.46
C TRP A 130 -23.35 8.13 8.61
N GLU A 131 -23.89 7.26 7.75
CA GLU A 131 -23.33 5.92 7.57
C GLU A 131 -22.07 6.02 6.71
N THR A 132 -21.03 5.25 7.02
CA THR A 132 -19.70 5.40 6.42
C THR A 132 -19.20 4.08 5.84
N ALA A 133 -18.85 4.09 4.55
CA ALA A 133 -18.29 2.96 3.83
C ALA A 133 -16.92 3.27 3.23
N GLY A 134 -16.00 2.30 3.29
CA GLY A 134 -14.79 2.26 2.49
C GLY A 134 -14.76 0.99 1.65
N VAL A 135 -14.53 1.11 0.34
CA VAL A 135 -14.35 -0.02 -0.57
C VAL A 135 -13.09 0.23 -1.39
N VAL A 136 -12.07 -0.60 -1.18
CA VAL A 136 -10.73 -0.37 -1.74
C VAL A 136 -10.28 -1.49 -2.67
N SER A 137 -9.40 -1.16 -3.63
CA SER A 137 -8.96 -2.08 -4.68
C SER A 137 -7.51 -2.54 -4.54
N SER A 138 -6.74 -2.00 -3.58
CA SER A 138 -5.32 -2.29 -3.36
C SER A 138 -5.05 -2.80 -1.94
N PHE A 139 -4.16 -3.79 -1.81
CA PHE A 139 -3.67 -4.33 -0.53
C PHE A 139 -2.92 -3.28 0.33
N LEU A 140 -2.41 -2.22 -0.30
CA LEU A 140 -1.77 -1.11 0.40
C LEU A 140 -2.75 -0.37 1.32
N LEU A 141 -4.06 -0.49 1.08
CA LEU A 141 -5.14 0.07 1.90
C LEU A 141 -5.92 -0.99 2.72
N ARG A 142 -5.38 -2.20 2.92
CA ARG A 142 -6.03 -3.26 3.70
C ARG A 142 -6.44 -2.81 5.11
N GLY A 143 -7.47 -3.43 5.68
CA GLY A 143 -7.99 -3.08 7.00
C GLY A 143 -6.95 -3.13 8.14
N GLU A 144 -5.94 -3.99 8.03
CA GLU A 144 -4.83 -4.14 8.98
C GLU A 144 -3.94 -2.89 9.08
N THR A 145 -3.93 -2.01 8.07
CA THR A 145 -3.30 -0.68 8.17
C THR A 145 -3.89 0.17 9.30
N GLY A 146 -5.10 -0.16 9.74
CA GLY A 146 -5.92 0.60 10.67
C GLY A 146 -6.98 1.47 10.01
N LEU A 147 -6.97 1.66 8.67
CA LEU A 147 -7.95 2.49 7.95
C LEU A 147 -9.40 2.07 8.23
N ALA A 148 -9.68 0.76 8.23
CA ALA A 148 -11.00 0.19 8.45
C ALA A 148 -11.69 0.66 9.74
N ARG A 149 -10.93 1.00 10.79
CA ARG A 149 -11.46 1.37 12.12
C ARG A 149 -12.41 2.59 12.11
N ALA A 150 -12.28 3.43 11.09
CA ALA A 150 -12.99 4.71 10.99
C ALA A 150 -14.34 4.59 10.25
N PHE A 151 -14.66 3.42 9.68
CA PHE A 151 -15.84 3.19 8.85
C PHE A 151 -16.80 2.20 9.51
N ASP A 152 -18.10 2.38 9.31
CA ASP A 152 -19.15 1.42 9.71
C ASP A 152 -19.10 0.15 8.85
N PHE A 153 -18.67 0.28 7.59
CA PHE A 153 -18.40 -0.80 6.65
C PHE A 153 -17.05 -0.58 5.95
N TYR A 154 -16.18 -1.59 5.96
CA TYR A 154 -14.93 -1.54 5.20
C TYR A 154 -14.69 -2.85 4.47
N ASP A 155 -14.46 -2.77 3.16
CA ASP A 155 -14.19 -3.92 2.31
C ASP A 155 -12.86 -3.75 1.58
N SER A 156 -11.88 -4.54 2.02
CA SER A 156 -10.58 -4.74 1.38
C SER A 156 -10.32 -6.22 1.07
N ASP A 157 -11.37 -7.03 0.84
CA ASP A 157 -11.20 -8.44 0.48
C ASP A 157 -10.89 -8.58 -1.02
N LEU A 158 -9.61 -8.75 -1.33
CA LEU A 158 -9.15 -8.88 -2.71
C LEU A 158 -9.49 -10.26 -3.31
N GLY A 159 -10.02 -11.20 -2.54
CA GLY A 159 -10.33 -12.54 -2.97
C GLY A 159 -9.10 -13.47 -3.05
N PRO A 160 -9.26 -14.68 -3.61
CA PRO A 160 -8.18 -15.66 -3.70
C PRO A 160 -7.09 -15.24 -4.70
N ALA A 161 -5.93 -15.89 -4.60
CA ALA A 161 -4.91 -15.84 -5.64
C ALA A 161 -5.49 -16.25 -7.00
N LEU A 162 -4.99 -15.63 -8.08
CA LEU A 162 -5.40 -15.96 -9.44
C LEU A 162 -5.04 -17.43 -9.78
N PRO A 163 -5.84 -18.15 -10.60
CA PRO A 163 -5.54 -19.54 -10.97
C PRO A 163 -4.13 -19.69 -11.56
N GLY A 164 -3.29 -20.50 -10.92
CA GLY A 164 -1.88 -20.70 -11.29
C GLY A 164 -0.88 -19.78 -10.58
N SER A 165 -1.32 -18.73 -9.87
CA SER A 165 -0.46 -17.91 -9.03
C SER A 165 -0.18 -18.59 -7.68
N LEU A 166 1.09 -18.64 -7.28
CA LEU A 166 1.51 -18.96 -5.91
C LEU A 166 1.52 -17.72 -5.00
N LEU A 167 1.54 -16.52 -5.58
CA LEU A 167 1.47 -15.26 -4.83
C LEU A 167 0.01 -14.90 -4.52
N PRO A 168 -0.29 -14.36 -3.32
CA PRO A 168 -1.62 -13.82 -3.00
C PRO A 168 -2.01 -12.71 -3.97
N ARG A 169 -3.32 -12.55 -4.21
CA ARG A 169 -3.87 -11.41 -4.96
C ARG A 169 -3.62 -10.11 -4.17
N VAL A 170 -3.05 -9.10 -4.82
CA VAL A 170 -2.63 -7.81 -4.23
C VAL A 170 -3.48 -6.62 -4.68
N GLU A 171 -4.29 -6.83 -5.72
CA GLU A 171 -5.21 -5.89 -6.33
C GLU A 171 -6.58 -6.56 -6.61
N ARG A 172 -7.63 -5.78 -6.84
CA ARG A 172 -8.82 -6.26 -7.56
C ARG A 172 -9.31 -5.20 -8.56
N PRO A 173 -9.85 -5.58 -9.73
CA PRO A 173 -10.47 -4.64 -10.66
C PRO A 173 -11.54 -3.79 -9.96
N GLY A 174 -11.57 -2.50 -10.26
CA GLY A 174 -12.53 -1.56 -9.67
C GLY A 174 -13.99 -1.87 -10.03
N LEU A 175 -14.25 -2.74 -11.02
CA LEU A 175 -15.58 -3.32 -11.28
C LEU A 175 -16.04 -4.31 -10.19
N GLU A 176 -15.13 -5.09 -9.58
CA GLU A 176 -15.45 -5.94 -8.42
C GLU A 176 -15.76 -5.06 -7.20
N SER A 177 -14.94 -4.03 -6.97
CA SER A 177 -15.17 -2.99 -5.95
C SER A 177 -16.50 -2.25 -6.19
N PHE A 178 -16.85 -1.92 -7.43
CA PHE A 178 -18.14 -1.29 -7.74
C PHE A 178 -19.32 -2.18 -7.34
N GLU A 179 -19.30 -3.48 -7.66
CA GLU A 179 -20.38 -4.39 -7.28
C GLU A 179 -20.46 -4.66 -5.77
N ILE A 180 -19.39 -4.41 -5.00
CA ILE A 180 -19.41 -4.36 -3.53
C ILE A 180 -20.09 -3.08 -3.05
N ALA A 181 -19.60 -1.92 -3.49
CA ALA A 181 -20.15 -0.61 -3.12
C ALA A 181 -21.64 -0.49 -3.50
N ARG A 182 -22.03 -1.03 -4.65
CA ARG A 182 -23.41 -1.08 -5.15
C ARG A 182 -24.31 -1.94 -4.25
N ARG A 183 -23.86 -3.12 -3.83
CA ARG A 183 -24.60 -3.99 -2.89
C ARG A 183 -24.77 -3.36 -1.51
N TRP A 184 -23.76 -2.63 -1.03
CA TRP A 184 -23.89 -1.86 0.22
C TRP A 184 -24.88 -0.69 0.07
N MET A 185 -24.79 0.08 -1.03
CA MET A 185 -25.73 1.17 -1.34
C MET A 185 -27.17 0.70 -1.58
N ASP A 186 -27.40 -0.52 -2.08
CA ASP A 186 -28.75 -1.09 -2.24
C ASP A 186 -29.47 -1.19 -0.88
N GLY A 187 -28.73 -1.45 0.21
CA GLY A 187 -29.25 -1.51 1.58
C GLY A 187 -29.45 -0.16 2.27
N GLN A 188 -29.02 0.95 1.68
CA GLN A 188 -29.15 2.29 2.27
C GLN A 188 -30.57 2.83 2.11
N GLU A 189 -31.31 2.94 3.23
CA GLU A 189 -32.64 3.57 3.29
C GLU A 189 -32.59 5.10 3.11
N SER A 190 -31.42 5.71 3.36
CA SER A 190 -31.19 7.14 3.36
C SER A 190 -30.05 7.51 2.40
N PRO A 191 -30.15 8.61 1.63
CA PRO A 191 -29.02 9.12 0.84
C PRO A 191 -27.92 9.76 1.69
N ARG A 192 -28.07 9.87 3.02
CA ARG A 192 -27.13 10.55 3.90
C ARG A 192 -25.98 9.65 4.36
N PHE A 193 -25.15 9.25 3.41
CA PHE A 193 -23.98 8.38 3.64
C PHE A 193 -22.69 8.97 3.04
N PHE A 194 -21.55 8.55 3.61
CA PHE A 194 -20.21 8.79 3.07
C PHE A 194 -19.67 7.49 2.46
N LEU A 195 -19.21 7.54 1.21
CA LEU A 195 -18.56 6.43 0.52
C LEU A 195 -17.17 6.86 0.07
N PHE A 196 -16.14 6.26 0.65
CA PHE A 196 -14.79 6.22 0.08
C PHE A 196 -14.73 5.02 -0.87
N PHE A 197 -14.46 5.30 -2.15
CA PHE A 197 -14.45 4.31 -3.22
C PHE A 197 -13.14 4.44 -4.00
N HIS A 198 -12.30 3.41 -3.92
CA HIS A 198 -10.98 3.39 -4.55
C HIS A 198 -10.93 2.31 -5.63
N VAL A 199 -10.52 2.69 -6.84
CA VAL A 199 -10.20 1.80 -7.97
C VAL A 199 -8.68 1.72 -8.14
N HIS A 200 -8.15 0.62 -8.69
CA HIS A 200 -6.69 0.41 -8.80
C HIS A 200 -6.17 0.76 -10.19
N GLU A 201 -7.02 0.68 -11.20
CA GLU A 201 -6.75 1.19 -12.54
C GLU A 201 -6.54 2.72 -12.49
N PRO A 202 -5.44 3.33 -13.00
CA PRO A 202 -4.41 2.77 -13.91
C PRO A 202 -3.03 2.38 -13.34
N HIS A 203 -2.91 1.89 -12.10
CA HIS A 203 -1.63 1.44 -11.51
C HIS A 203 -0.99 0.25 -12.29
N ALA A 204 0.34 0.14 -12.25
CA ALA A 204 1.09 -0.96 -12.86
C ALA A 204 0.85 -2.34 -12.20
N PRO A 205 0.92 -3.47 -12.91
CA PRO A 205 1.27 -3.64 -14.31
C PRO A 205 0.07 -3.44 -15.25
N TYR A 206 0.12 -2.41 -16.09
CA TYR A 206 -0.97 -2.01 -16.98
C TYR A 206 -1.37 -3.16 -17.93
N ARG A 207 -2.57 -3.71 -17.73
CA ARG A 207 -3.13 -4.88 -18.42
C ARG A 207 -4.59 -4.61 -18.81
N PRO A 208 -4.86 -3.55 -19.58
CA PRO A 208 -6.21 -3.04 -19.76
C PRO A 208 -7.14 -4.07 -20.38
N PRO A 209 -8.42 -4.12 -19.96
CA PRO A 209 -9.39 -5.05 -20.54
C PRO A 209 -9.48 -4.90 -22.06
N GLU A 210 -9.53 -6.02 -22.79
CA GLU A 210 -9.44 -6.11 -24.27
C GLU A 210 -10.26 -5.07 -25.07
N ARG A 211 -11.39 -4.59 -24.54
CA ARG A 211 -12.17 -3.50 -25.16
C ARG A 211 -11.44 -2.14 -25.24
N PHE A 212 -10.29 -2.01 -24.57
CA PHE A 212 -9.42 -0.84 -24.50
C PHE A 212 -7.99 -1.12 -24.99
N SER A 213 -7.70 -2.31 -25.54
CA SER A 213 -6.37 -2.71 -26.08
C SER A 213 -5.90 -1.89 -27.30
N ALA A 214 -6.75 -0.99 -27.81
CA ALA A 214 -6.44 -0.05 -28.88
C ALA A 214 -5.81 1.28 -28.39
N TYR A 215 -5.69 1.48 -27.08
CA TYR A 215 -4.90 2.56 -26.47
C TYR A 215 -3.52 2.03 -26.04
N GLU A 216 -2.58 2.93 -25.74
CA GLU A 216 -1.36 2.57 -25.00
C GLU A 216 -1.75 2.01 -23.61
N PRO A 217 -1.00 1.07 -22.99
CA PRO A 217 -1.48 0.30 -21.84
C PRO A 217 -2.04 1.14 -20.68
N TYR A 218 -1.33 2.19 -20.24
CA TYR A 218 -1.77 3.10 -19.18
C TYR A 218 -3.03 3.91 -19.59
N ASP A 219 -3.07 4.44 -20.81
CA ASP A 219 -4.26 5.11 -21.36
C ASP A 219 -5.46 4.14 -21.47
N GLY A 220 -5.21 2.84 -21.72
CA GLY A 220 -6.21 1.79 -21.73
C GLY A 220 -6.83 1.55 -20.34
N GLU A 221 -6.02 1.62 -19.28
CA GLU A 221 -6.51 1.48 -17.90
C GLU A 221 -7.25 2.74 -17.44
N ILE A 222 -6.85 3.94 -17.90
CA ILE A 222 -7.62 5.17 -17.69
C ILE A 222 -9.04 5.03 -18.30
N ALA A 223 -9.17 4.39 -19.46
CA ALA A 223 -10.49 4.09 -20.03
C ALA A 223 -11.29 3.04 -19.22
N ALA A 224 -10.61 2.13 -18.52
CA ALA A 224 -11.26 1.21 -17.57
C ALA A 224 -11.74 1.93 -16.30
N ALA A 225 -10.91 2.79 -15.72
CA ALA A 225 -11.25 3.66 -14.60
C ALA A 225 -12.46 4.56 -14.91
N ASP A 226 -12.49 5.17 -16.10
CA ASP A 226 -13.64 5.95 -16.57
C ASP A 226 -14.93 5.12 -16.65
N GLU A 227 -14.87 3.89 -17.16
CA GLU A 227 -16.05 3.02 -17.17
C GLU A 227 -16.58 2.78 -15.76
N ILE A 228 -15.70 2.55 -14.78
CA ILE A 228 -16.08 2.32 -13.38
C ILE A 228 -16.71 3.58 -12.75
N VAL A 229 -16.13 4.77 -13.01
CA VAL A 229 -16.75 6.07 -12.65
C VAL A 229 -18.13 6.22 -13.32
N GLY A 230 -18.27 5.78 -14.56
CA GLY A 230 -19.53 5.72 -15.29
C GLY A 230 -20.56 4.79 -14.65
N ARG A 231 -20.15 3.59 -14.18
CA ARG A 231 -21.03 2.68 -13.42
C ARG A 231 -21.53 3.32 -12.13
N LEU A 232 -20.62 3.94 -11.37
CA LEU A 232 -20.93 4.58 -10.09
C LEU A 232 -21.87 5.79 -10.26
N THR A 233 -21.54 6.72 -11.15
CA THR A 233 -22.37 7.91 -11.42
C THR A 233 -23.74 7.55 -12.00
N ALA A 234 -23.81 6.58 -12.91
CA ALA A 234 -25.08 6.09 -13.46
C ALA A 234 -25.96 5.39 -12.40
N TYR A 235 -25.39 4.64 -11.46
CA TYR A 235 -26.13 4.06 -10.35
C TYR A 235 -26.70 5.14 -9.42
N LEU A 236 -25.87 6.13 -9.03
CA LEU A 236 -26.33 7.28 -8.25
C LEU A 236 -27.44 8.07 -8.96
N ALA A 237 -27.38 8.20 -10.28
CA ALA A 237 -28.43 8.84 -11.08
C ALA A 237 -29.71 8.00 -11.10
N GLY A 238 -29.60 6.67 -11.26
CA GLY A 238 -30.72 5.74 -11.21
C GLY A 238 -31.45 5.69 -9.86
N ARG A 239 -30.73 5.96 -8.75
CA ARG A 239 -31.32 6.14 -7.40
C ARG A 239 -31.90 7.55 -7.16
N GLY A 240 -31.72 8.48 -8.10
CA GLY A 240 -32.08 9.91 -7.92
C GLY A 240 -31.14 10.68 -6.98
N TRP A 241 -30.02 10.09 -6.60
CA TRP A 241 -29.06 10.63 -5.63
C TRP A 241 -27.98 11.50 -6.27
N TYR A 242 -27.68 11.30 -7.56
CA TYR A 242 -26.58 12.01 -8.26
C TYR A 242 -26.71 13.54 -8.18
N ASP A 243 -27.87 14.12 -8.49
CA ASP A 243 -27.98 15.59 -8.43
C ASP A 243 -27.83 16.13 -7.00
N GLN A 244 -28.23 15.35 -5.98
CA GLN A 244 -28.11 15.72 -4.56
C GLN A 244 -26.73 15.47 -3.94
N SER A 245 -25.88 14.66 -4.58
CA SER A 245 -24.60 14.27 -3.99
C SER A 245 -23.53 15.37 -4.09
N THR A 246 -22.58 15.29 -3.16
CA THR A 246 -21.23 15.85 -3.35
C THR A 246 -20.34 14.71 -3.85
N ILE A 247 -19.69 14.87 -5.00
CA ILE A 247 -18.74 13.89 -5.54
C ILE A 247 -17.38 14.58 -5.65
N VAL A 248 -16.37 14.00 -5.01
CA VAL A 248 -14.96 14.35 -5.16
C VAL A 248 -14.31 13.22 -5.93
N LEU A 249 -13.77 13.49 -7.11
CA LEU A 249 -12.88 12.58 -7.83
C LEU A 249 -11.47 13.15 -7.73
N VAL A 250 -10.53 12.33 -7.26
CA VAL A 250 -9.14 12.71 -7.01
C VAL A 250 -8.23 11.53 -7.27
N SER A 251 -6.95 11.77 -7.52
CA SER A 251 -5.92 10.72 -7.44
C SER A 251 -5.06 10.89 -6.18
N ASP A 252 -4.51 9.80 -5.69
CA ASP A 252 -3.65 9.79 -4.51
C ASP A 252 -2.18 10.09 -4.85
N HIS A 253 -1.73 9.77 -6.05
CA HIS A 253 -0.48 10.23 -6.66
C HIS A 253 -0.53 10.06 -8.19
N GLY A 254 0.48 10.54 -8.90
CA GLY A 254 0.65 10.26 -10.32
C GLY A 254 1.49 9.00 -10.57
N GLU A 255 2.14 8.98 -11.74
CA GLU A 255 2.94 7.87 -12.27
C GLU A 255 4.12 8.42 -13.11
N GLY A 256 5.33 7.88 -12.94
CA GLY A 256 6.52 8.39 -13.61
C GLY A 256 6.52 8.15 -15.13
N LEU A 257 6.04 6.99 -15.59
CA LEU A 257 5.93 6.62 -17.01
C LEU A 257 7.25 6.72 -17.82
N GLY A 258 8.39 6.67 -17.14
CA GLY A 258 9.74 6.82 -17.69
C GLY A 258 10.31 8.24 -17.60
N GLU A 259 9.55 9.23 -17.15
CA GLU A 259 10.04 10.59 -16.94
C GLU A 259 11.09 10.62 -15.82
N HIS A 260 12.14 11.42 -16.03
CA HIS A 260 13.35 11.45 -15.19
C HIS A 260 14.03 10.07 -14.97
N GLY A 261 13.62 9.04 -15.73
CA GLY A 261 14.09 7.66 -15.62
C GLY A 261 13.30 6.76 -14.66
N GLU A 262 12.23 7.23 -14.02
CA GLU A 262 11.36 6.45 -13.13
C GLU A 262 10.17 5.86 -13.91
N SER A 263 10.00 4.53 -13.93
CA SER A 263 8.93 3.88 -14.71
C SER A 263 7.56 3.91 -14.03
N GLU A 264 7.57 3.67 -12.72
CA GLU A 264 6.42 3.67 -11.81
C GLU A 264 6.46 4.95 -10.93
N HIS A 265 6.27 4.83 -9.63
CA HIS A 265 6.30 5.93 -8.66
C HIS A 265 7.06 5.51 -7.38
N GLY A 266 7.23 6.47 -6.47
CA GLY A 266 7.78 6.28 -5.14
C GLY A 266 9.14 6.94 -4.92
N LEU A 267 9.99 7.10 -5.93
CA LEU A 267 11.30 7.75 -5.78
C LEU A 267 11.18 9.28 -5.81
N PHE A 268 10.58 9.87 -6.85
CA PHE A 268 10.66 11.31 -7.11
C PHE A 268 9.40 12.12 -6.76
N LEU A 269 9.58 13.44 -6.70
CA LEU A 269 8.57 14.45 -6.33
C LEU A 269 8.35 15.46 -7.48
N TYR A 270 8.26 14.96 -8.71
CA TYR A 270 7.99 15.77 -9.90
C TYR A 270 6.47 15.87 -10.17
N ASP A 271 6.04 16.78 -11.06
CA ASP A 271 4.62 16.93 -11.41
C ASP A 271 4.00 15.60 -11.87
N ALA A 272 4.76 14.77 -12.59
CA ALA A 272 4.38 13.41 -13.01
C ALA A 272 3.92 12.49 -11.85
N THR A 273 4.52 12.59 -10.66
CA THR A 273 4.25 11.71 -9.51
C THR A 273 3.46 12.36 -8.37
N ILE A 274 3.47 13.69 -8.22
CA ILE A 274 2.76 14.36 -7.11
C ILE A 274 1.72 15.41 -7.51
N ARG A 275 1.53 15.72 -8.80
CA ARG A 275 0.37 16.52 -9.24
C ARG A 275 -0.75 15.60 -9.68
N VAL A 276 -1.92 15.80 -9.09
CA VAL A 276 -3.08 14.90 -9.24
C VAL A 276 -4.27 15.65 -9.84
N PRO A 277 -5.18 14.97 -10.55
CA PRO A 277 -6.48 15.54 -10.88
C PRO A 277 -7.30 15.72 -9.61
N LEU A 278 -8.08 16.80 -9.56
CA LEU A 278 -9.13 17.01 -8.55
C LEU A 278 -10.36 17.65 -9.20
N ILE A 279 -11.48 16.93 -9.13
CA ILE A 279 -12.79 17.35 -9.64
C ILE A 279 -13.80 17.29 -8.49
N VAL A 280 -14.52 18.39 -8.24
CA VAL A 280 -15.53 18.48 -7.18
C VAL A 280 -16.88 18.88 -7.79
N LYS A 281 -17.82 17.93 -7.84
CA LYS A 281 -19.22 18.17 -8.21
C LYS A 281 -20.04 18.38 -6.94
N LEU A 282 -20.72 19.52 -6.84
CA LEU A 282 -21.58 19.87 -5.70
C LEU A 282 -23.06 19.49 -5.92
N PRO A 283 -23.88 19.40 -4.86
CA PRO A 283 -25.33 19.29 -4.98
C PRO A 283 -25.92 20.36 -5.91
N GLY A 284 -26.93 20.00 -6.71
CA GLY A 284 -27.54 20.89 -7.70
C GLY A 284 -26.63 21.31 -8.86
N ARG A 285 -25.43 20.73 -8.98
CA ARG A 285 -24.38 21.10 -9.96
C ARG A 285 -23.88 22.55 -9.74
N GLU A 286 -23.84 22.97 -8.48
CA GLU A 286 -23.26 24.27 -8.11
C GLU A 286 -21.77 24.31 -8.50
N GLY A 287 -21.36 25.37 -9.19
CA GLY A 287 -20.01 25.49 -9.73
C GLY A 287 -19.69 24.67 -10.98
N ALA A 288 -20.69 24.09 -11.65
CA ALA A 288 -20.53 23.37 -12.92
C ALA A 288 -19.75 24.16 -14.00
N GLY A 289 -18.84 23.48 -14.69
CA GLY A 289 -17.98 24.02 -15.75
C GLY A 289 -16.92 25.01 -15.26
N ARG A 290 -16.74 25.19 -13.94
CA ARG A 290 -15.71 26.09 -13.39
C ARG A 290 -14.34 25.43 -13.43
N ARG A 291 -13.32 26.22 -13.77
CA ARG A 291 -11.92 25.85 -13.60
C ARG A 291 -11.29 26.74 -12.53
N ILE A 292 -10.47 26.15 -11.67
CA ILE A 292 -9.84 26.78 -10.51
C ILE A 292 -8.32 26.64 -10.66
N SER A 293 -7.66 27.72 -11.06
CA SER A 293 -6.20 27.78 -11.24
C SER A 293 -5.44 27.99 -9.94
N THR A 294 -6.13 28.39 -8.86
CA THR A 294 -5.56 28.50 -7.51
C THR A 294 -5.02 27.12 -7.07
N PRO A 295 -3.73 27.00 -6.75
CA PRO A 295 -3.15 25.75 -6.26
C PRO A 295 -3.84 25.25 -4.98
N VAL A 296 -3.97 23.93 -4.84
CA VAL A 296 -4.54 23.23 -3.67
C VAL A 296 -3.78 21.93 -3.38
N GLN A 297 -4.05 21.32 -2.22
CA GLN A 297 -3.33 20.13 -1.73
C GLN A 297 -4.28 19.10 -1.09
N HIS A 298 -3.87 17.84 -1.06
CA HIS A 298 -4.62 16.70 -0.50
C HIS A 298 -5.25 16.94 0.88
N VAL A 299 -4.47 17.47 1.83
CA VAL A 299 -4.96 17.73 3.20
C VAL A 299 -6.15 18.69 3.24
N ASP A 300 -6.38 19.50 2.20
CA ASP A 300 -7.50 20.44 2.14
C ASP A 300 -8.87 19.72 2.01
N LEU A 301 -8.91 18.45 1.58
CA LEU A 301 -10.16 17.75 1.27
C LEU A 301 -10.99 17.40 2.52
N ALA A 302 -10.40 16.82 3.56
CA ALA A 302 -11.10 16.56 4.83
C ALA A 302 -11.71 17.83 5.46
N PRO A 303 -10.98 18.95 5.69
CA PRO A 303 -11.57 20.19 6.18
C PRO A 303 -12.61 20.80 5.22
N THR A 304 -12.48 20.61 3.91
CA THR A 304 -13.51 21.06 2.94
C THR A 304 -14.82 20.32 3.11
N ILE A 305 -14.77 18.98 3.18
CA ILE A 305 -15.98 18.14 3.36
C ILE A 305 -16.61 18.45 4.72
N LEU A 306 -15.82 18.57 5.79
CA LEU A 306 -16.34 18.92 7.11
C LEU A 306 -17.00 20.31 7.14
N ASP A 307 -16.44 21.30 6.44
CA ASP A 307 -16.98 22.66 6.33
C ASP A 307 -18.26 22.76 5.48
N TRP A 308 -18.35 21.95 4.41
CA TRP A 308 -19.55 21.83 3.60
C TRP A 308 -20.71 21.21 4.39
N LEU A 309 -20.41 20.18 5.20
CA LEU A 309 -21.39 19.43 6.00
C LEU A 309 -21.72 20.05 7.37
N GLY A 310 -21.13 21.20 7.73
CA GLY A 310 -21.33 21.81 9.06
C GLY A 310 -20.83 20.93 10.22
N ALA A 311 -19.83 20.09 9.96
CA ALA A 311 -19.18 19.24 10.96
C ALA A 311 -18.08 20.03 11.71
N PRO A 312 -17.67 19.58 12.92
CA PRO A 312 -16.55 20.19 13.61
C PRO A 312 -15.26 19.80 12.87
N ARG A 313 -14.35 20.76 12.71
CA ARG A 313 -12.99 20.46 12.27
C ARG A 313 -12.19 19.98 13.50
N PRO A 314 -11.50 18.82 13.45
CA PRO A 314 -10.55 18.43 14.49
C PRO A 314 -9.48 19.51 14.77
N SER A 315 -8.85 19.42 15.94
CA SER A 315 -7.67 20.24 16.27
C SER A 315 -6.43 19.67 15.61
N GLY A 316 -5.61 20.51 14.98
CA GLY A 316 -4.48 20.07 14.18
C GLY A 316 -4.95 19.49 12.85
N LEU A 317 -5.55 20.32 12.01
CA LEU A 317 -5.62 20.08 10.56
C LEU A 317 -4.68 21.08 9.92
N ASP A 318 -3.84 20.62 9.01
CA ASP A 318 -2.89 21.46 8.26
C ASP A 318 -3.55 21.98 6.98
N GLY A 319 -4.50 21.19 6.45
CA GLY A 319 -5.33 21.56 5.32
C GLY A 319 -6.40 22.61 5.61
N ARG A 320 -6.84 23.27 4.55
CA ARG A 320 -7.73 24.44 4.57
C ARG A 320 -8.98 24.17 3.74
N SER A 321 -10.13 24.69 4.17
CA SER A 321 -11.38 24.49 3.42
C SER A 321 -11.34 25.22 2.07
N LEU A 322 -11.39 24.45 0.97
CA LEU A 322 -11.52 24.91 -0.41
C LEU A 322 -12.89 25.54 -0.69
N ARG A 323 -13.82 25.53 0.28
CA ARG A 323 -15.18 26.05 0.13
C ARG A 323 -15.24 27.44 -0.49
N ARG A 324 -14.32 28.37 -0.17
CA ARG A 324 -14.32 29.70 -0.82
C ARG A 324 -14.12 29.65 -2.33
N LEU A 325 -13.32 28.72 -2.84
CA LEU A 325 -13.09 28.51 -4.27
C LEU A 325 -14.30 27.80 -4.92
N LEU A 326 -14.95 26.89 -4.17
CA LEU A 326 -16.17 26.18 -4.55
C LEU A 326 -17.44 27.06 -4.51
N ASP A 327 -17.47 28.09 -3.66
CA ASP A 327 -18.51 29.13 -3.62
C ASP A 327 -18.27 30.22 -4.72
N GLY A 328 -17.11 30.19 -5.41
CA GLY A 328 -16.78 31.12 -6.50
C GLY A 328 -16.13 32.44 -6.06
N GLY A 329 -15.55 32.48 -4.86
CA GLY A 329 -14.74 33.59 -4.37
C GLY A 329 -13.47 33.82 -5.18
N ARG A 330 -12.96 35.06 -5.15
CA ARG A 330 -11.74 35.48 -5.89
C ARG A 330 -10.47 35.52 -5.04
N ASP A 331 -10.56 35.12 -3.77
CA ASP A 331 -9.42 35.11 -2.86
C ASP A 331 -8.44 33.99 -3.24
N THR A 332 -7.14 34.29 -3.27
CA THR A 332 -6.10 33.29 -3.08
C THR A 332 -6.26 32.67 -1.69
N LEU A 333 -6.13 31.34 -1.59
CA LEU A 333 -5.83 30.73 -0.29
C LEU A 333 -4.45 31.26 0.15
N ALA A 334 -4.33 31.64 1.42
CA ALA A 334 -3.21 32.45 1.89
C ALA A 334 -1.83 31.79 1.69
N GLU A 335 -0.81 32.61 1.52
CA GLU A 335 0.53 32.24 1.05
C GLU A 335 1.25 31.25 1.99
N GLY A 336 2.02 30.34 1.40
CA GLY A 336 2.78 29.29 2.06
C GLY A 336 2.93 28.08 1.11
N PRO A 337 4.15 27.55 0.91
CA PRO A 337 4.37 26.46 -0.04
C PRO A 337 3.76 25.15 0.47
N PHE A 338 3.22 24.35 -0.46
CA PHE A 338 2.74 23.00 -0.18
C PHE A 338 3.91 22.03 -0.08
N TYR A 339 3.77 21.08 0.84
CA TYR A 339 4.79 20.11 1.18
C TYR A 339 4.52 18.75 0.54
N SER A 340 5.55 18.09 0.02
CA SER A 340 5.51 16.67 -0.33
C SER A 340 6.79 15.97 0.15
N GLU A 341 6.72 14.65 0.39
CA GLU A 341 7.87 13.83 0.81
C GLU A 341 7.89 12.46 0.14
N SER A 342 9.10 11.92 -0.03
CA SER A 342 9.28 10.48 -0.18
C SER A 342 10.41 9.98 0.70
N LEU A 343 10.07 9.01 1.56
CA LEU A 343 11.03 8.24 2.36
C LEU A 343 11.30 6.85 1.74
N TYR A 344 10.65 6.49 0.64
CA TYR A 344 10.86 5.21 -0.06
C TYR A 344 12.32 5.00 -0.51
N PRO A 345 13.05 6.00 -1.06
CA PRO A 345 14.49 5.87 -1.31
C PRO A 345 15.32 5.52 -0.06
N ARG A 346 14.93 6.10 1.08
CA ARG A 346 15.59 5.93 2.39
C ARG A 346 15.30 4.57 3.01
N TYR A 347 14.09 4.06 2.89
CA TYR A 347 13.69 2.76 3.45
C TYR A 347 14.02 1.57 2.55
N GLN A 348 13.92 1.69 1.22
CA GLN A 348 14.18 0.56 0.30
C GLN A 348 15.64 0.40 -0.09
N PHE A 349 16.42 1.49 -0.12
CA PHE A 349 17.81 1.49 -0.65
C PHE A 349 18.84 2.14 0.27
N GLY A 350 18.41 2.80 1.34
CA GLY A 350 19.29 3.58 2.21
C GLY A 350 19.95 4.77 1.50
N TRP A 351 19.24 5.36 0.54
CA TRP A 351 19.59 6.63 -0.11
C TRP A 351 19.03 7.81 0.69
N SER A 352 19.26 9.03 0.22
CA SER A 352 18.57 10.20 0.79
C SER A 352 17.08 10.10 0.54
N GLU A 353 16.29 10.32 1.58
CA GLU A 353 14.91 10.79 1.46
C GLU A 353 14.84 12.10 0.66
N LEU A 354 13.67 12.39 0.08
CA LEU A 354 13.39 13.63 -0.65
C LEU A 354 12.26 14.41 0.02
N TYR A 355 12.36 15.73 -0.04
CA TYR A 355 11.31 16.67 0.39
C TYR A 355 11.10 17.73 -0.69
N ALA A 356 9.86 18.12 -0.95
CA ALA A 356 9.54 19.16 -1.92
C ALA A 356 8.69 20.28 -1.30
N LEU A 357 8.88 21.49 -1.83
CA LEU A 357 8.04 22.67 -1.57
C LEU A 357 7.56 23.26 -2.91
N THR A 358 6.28 23.59 -3.03
CA THR A 358 5.77 24.30 -4.22
C THR A 358 4.69 25.33 -3.89
N ASP A 359 4.73 26.49 -4.56
CA ASP A 359 3.65 27.48 -4.57
C ASP A 359 2.69 27.29 -5.78
N GLY A 360 2.90 26.22 -6.56
CA GLY A 360 2.19 25.94 -7.82
C GLY A 360 2.78 26.64 -9.04
N ARG A 361 3.81 27.49 -8.91
CA ARG A 361 4.67 27.93 -10.02
C ARG A 361 6.08 27.37 -9.86
N TYR A 362 6.73 27.64 -8.74
CA TYR A 362 8.06 27.10 -8.47
C TYR A 362 7.94 25.78 -7.71
N ARG A 363 8.84 24.84 -7.98
CA ARG A 363 9.06 23.66 -7.13
C ARG A 363 10.52 23.56 -6.70
N TYR A 364 10.73 23.55 -5.39
CA TYR A 364 11.99 23.16 -4.76
C TYR A 364 11.95 21.68 -4.41
N VAL A 365 13.08 20.99 -4.54
CA VAL A 365 13.32 19.66 -3.97
C VAL A 365 14.62 19.69 -3.17
N GLU A 366 14.54 19.40 -1.88
CA GLU A 366 15.70 19.12 -1.03
C GLU A 366 16.16 17.70 -1.30
N ALA A 367 17.39 17.60 -1.80
CA ALA A 367 18.12 16.39 -2.15
C ALA A 367 19.63 16.67 -1.96
N PRO A 368 20.51 15.65 -1.89
CA PRO A 368 21.95 15.86 -1.71
C PRO A 368 22.58 16.82 -2.73
N ALA A 369 22.09 16.83 -3.97
CA ALA A 369 22.15 17.99 -4.86
C ALA A 369 20.74 18.58 -5.02
N PRO A 370 20.46 19.80 -4.51
CA PRO A 370 19.11 20.38 -4.50
C PRO A 370 18.62 20.79 -5.89
N GLU A 371 17.30 20.91 -6.02
CA GLU A 371 16.65 21.19 -7.30
C GLU A 371 15.61 22.32 -7.18
N LEU A 372 15.52 23.18 -8.19
CA LEU A 372 14.55 24.27 -8.27
C LEU A 372 14.05 24.42 -9.71
N TYR A 373 12.75 24.43 -9.91
CA TYR A 373 12.10 24.48 -11.24
C TYR A 373 11.02 25.56 -11.30
N ASP A 374 10.84 26.18 -12.46
CA ASP A 374 9.69 27.04 -12.77
C ASP A 374 8.72 26.30 -13.70
N LEU A 375 7.65 25.75 -13.13
CA LEU A 375 6.66 24.90 -13.78
C LEU A 375 5.81 25.65 -14.83
N GLU A 376 5.92 26.98 -14.94
CA GLU A 376 5.24 27.75 -16.00
C GLU A 376 6.07 27.85 -17.29
N SER A 377 7.40 27.81 -17.19
CA SER A 377 8.31 27.77 -18.35
C SER A 377 8.84 26.37 -18.65
N ASP A 378 9.01 25.54 -17.62
CA ASP A 378 9.53 24.18 -17.69
C ASP A 378 8.60 23.20 -16.92
N PRO A 379 7.41 22.90 -17.47
CA PRO A 379 6.48 21.95 -16.88
C PRO A 379 7.00 20.50 -16.89
N ALA A 380 8.09 20.22 -17.62
CA ALA A 380 8.75 18.92 -17.70
C ALA A 380 9.97 18.81 -16.75
N GLN A 381 10.27 19.86 -15.97
CA GLN A 381 11.30 19.88 -14.93
C GLN A 381 12.69 19.41 -15.40
N LEU A 382 13.09 19.83 -16.60
CA LEU A 382 14.36 19.46 -17.24
C LEU A 382 15.51 20.45 -16.94
N GLU A 383 15.22 21.70 -16.56
CA GLU A 383 16.21 22.77 -16.35
C GLU A 383 16.23 23.20 -14.88
N ASN A 384 17.17 22.64 -14.11
CA ASN A 384 17.32 22.93 -12.67
C ASN A 384 18.01 24.28 -12.43
N LEU A 385 17.27 25.22 -11.85
CA LEU A 385 17.64 26.61 -11.54
C LEU A 385 18.36 26.77 -10.19
N ALA A 386 18.60 25.70 -9.42
CA ALA A 386 19.16 25.79 -8.06
C ALA A 386 20.60 26.34 -8.00
N SER A 387 21.35 26.29 -9.11
CA SER A 387 22.66 26.96 -9.26
C SER A 387 22.56 28.47 -9.45
N ASP A 388 21.42 28.95 -9.93
CA ASP A 388 21.27 30.27 -10.52
C ASP A 388 20.65 31.28 -9.53
N ASP A 389 19.82 30.80 -8.59
CA ASP A 389 19.45 31.53 -7.37
C ASP A 389 19.69 30.70 -6.09
N PRO A 390 20.95 30.67 -5.59
CA PRO A 390 21.27 30.04 -4.30
C PRO A 390 20.61 30.72 -3.09
N ALA A 391 20.13 31.97 -3.22
CA ALA A 391 19.47 32.67 -2.12
C ALA A 391 18.00 32.25 -1.99
N ALA A 392 17.32 32.01 -3.11
CA ALA A 392 16.01 31.36 -3.12
C ALA A 392 16.10 29.93 -2.56
N VAL A 393 17.12 29.15 -2.95
CA VAL A 393 17.34 27.78 -2.42
C VAL A 393 17.49 27.77 -0.90
N GLU A 394 18.31 28.66 -0.32
CA GLU A 394 18.47 28.70 1.14
C GLU A 394 17.20 29.18 1.86
N ALA A 395 16.48 30.17 1.30
CA ALA A 395 15.20 30.61 1.85
C ALA A 395 14.11 29.52 1.80
N LEU A 396 14.13 28.66 0.77
CA LEU A 396 13.24 27.51 0.64
C LEU A 396 13.64 26.37 1.59
N ARG A 397 14.95 26.18 1.85
CA ARG A 397 15.46 25.29 2.89
C ARG A 397 15.07 25.74 4.30
N ASP A 398 15.17 27.02 4.61
CA ASP A 398 14.72 27.60 5.88
C ASP A 398 13.20 27.41 6.05
N ALA A 399 12.40 27.73 5.03
CA ALA A 399 10.95 27.50 5.05
C ALA A 399 10.59 26.01 5.25
N LEU A 400 11.36 25.10 4.65
CA LEU A 400 11.23 23.65 4.82
C LEU A 400 11.64 23.18 6.23
N ALA A 401 12.58 23.86 6.89
CA ALA A 401 12.94 23.61 8.29
C ALA A 401 11.83 24.08 9.25
N ASP A 402 11.26 25.26 9.01
CA ASP A 402 10.19 25.86 9.84
C ASP A 402 8.87 25.06 9.83
N LEU A 403 8.61 24.24 8.81
CA LEU A 403 7.40 23.39 8.73
C LEU A 403 7.30 22.35 9.86
N GLY A 404 8.41 21.96 10.50
CA GLY A 404 8.37 21.10 11.69
C GLY A 404 9.42 19.98 11.74
N THR A 405 9.36 19.20 12.81
CA THR A 405 10.36 18.18 13.15
C THR A 405 10.15 16.89 12.36
N ARG A 406 10.54 16.91 11.07
CA ARG A 406 10.39 15.83 10.07
C ARG A 406 11.20 14.53 10.33
N THR A 407 11.44 14.16 11.58
CA THR A 407 12.27 13.00 11.99
C THR A 407 11.95 11.73 11.22
N VAL A 408 12.95 11.20 10.50
CA VAL A 408 12.88 9.87 9.87
C VAL A 408 12.97 8.80 10.98
N ALA A 409 11.82 8.27 11.36
CA ALA A 409 11.72 7.10 12.22
C ALA A 409 12.08 5.82 11.45
N ALA A 410 12.46 4.75 12.15
CA ALA A 410 12.53 3.44 11.51
C ALA A 410 11.10 2.91 11.26
N PRO A 411 10.83 2.24 10.13
CA PRO A 411 9.54 1.62 9.87
C PRO A 411 9.26 0.49 10.88
N GLY A 412 7.99 0.20 11.13
CA GLY A 412 7.57 -0.97 11.88
C GLY A 412 7.86 -2.28 11.14
N HIS A 413 7.82 -3.39 11.86
CA HIS A 413 8.08 -4.71 11.26
C HIS A 413 6.95 -5.12 10.31
N VAL A 414 7.29 -5.30 9.03
CA VAL A 414 6.44 -5.98 8.05
C VAL A 414 6.52 -7.50 8.26
N GLY A 415 5.40 -8.15 8.53
CA GLY A 415 5.32 -9.61 8.66
C GLY A 415 5.42 -10.33 7.30
N GLU A 416 5.94 -11.54 7.28
CA GLU A 416 6.31 -12.27 6.04
C GLU A 416 5.15 -12.46 5.03
N ALA A 417 3.92 -12.66 5.52
CA ALA A 417 2.72 -12.78 4.67
C ALA A 417 2.36 -11.48 3.92
N ASP A 418 2.78 -10.33 4.47
CA ASP A 418 2.65 -9.03 3.82
C ASP A 418 3.90 -8.70 3.00
N ALA A 419 5.10 -9.15 3.43
CA ALA A 419 6.36 -8.93 2.70
C ALA A 419 6.31 -9.46 1.26
N LEU A 420 5.77 -10.67 1.04
CA LEU A 420 5.57 -11.22 -0.31
C LEU A 420 4.62 -10.38 -1.18
N ARG A 421 3.60 -9.76 -0.58
CA ARG A 421 2.65 -8.90 -1.29
C ARG A 421 3.26 -7.54 -1.61
N PHE A 422 4.06 -7.00 -0.70
CA PHE A 422 4.90 -5.83 -0.95
C PHE A 422 5.89 -6.10 -2.09
N GLN A 423 6.55 -7.26 -2.14
CA GLN A 423 7.43 -7.63 -3.26
C GLN A 423 6.69 -7.68 -4.61
N ALA A 424 5.41 -8.07 -4.64
CA ALA A 424 4.59 -7.98 -5.85
C ALA A 424 4.23 -6.54 -6.26
N PHE A 425 4.27 -5.57 -5.33
CA PHE A 425 4.28 -4.12 -5.57
C PHE A 425 5.69 -3.54 -5.78
N GLY A 426 6.68 -4.35 -6.14
CA GLY A 426 8.05 -3.88 -6.37
C GLY A 426 8.80 -3.40 -5.11
N TYR A 427 8.28 -3.61 -3.91
CA TYR A 427 8.98 -3.28 -2.67
C TYR A 427 10.10 -4.26 -2.37
N LEU A 428 11.33 -3.76 -2.35
CA LEU A 428 12.53 -4.59 -2.39
C LEU A 428 13.12 -4.90 -1.01
N PHE A 429 12.93 -4.03 -0.01
CA PHE A 429 13.57 -4.18 1.31
C PHE A 429 15.10 -4.39 1.22
N SER A 430 15.75 -3.71 0.26
CA SER A 430 17.12 -4.05 -0.19
C SER A 430 18.21 -3.88 0.88
N ARG A 431 17.93 -3.13 1.96
CA ARG A 431 18.83 -2.84 3.08
C ARG A 431 18.03 -2.58 4.35
N PRO A 432 18.60 -2.80 5.55
CA PRO A 432 18.06 -2.19 6.77
C PRO A 432 18.11 -0.66 6.67
N ALA A 433 17.09 0.02 7.20
CA ALA A 433 17.00 1.48 7.16
C ALA A 433 18.22 2.16 7.83
N PRO A 434 18.86 3.17 7.21
CA PRO A 434 20.04 3.82 7.78
C PRO A 434 19.75 4.45 9.15
N PRO A 435 20.67 4.34 10.13
CA PRO A 435 20.38 4.56 11.54
C PRO A 435 19.83 5.96 11.84
N PRO A 436 18.98 6.10 12.89
CA PRO A 436 18.37 7.38 13.25
C PRO A 436 19.41 8.48 13.47
N GLY A 437 19.18 9.64 12.84
CA GLY A 437 20.07 10.80 12.93
C GLY A 437 21.21 10.87 11.89
N MET A 438 21.30 9.92 10.94
CA MET A 438 22.17 10.09 9.77
C MET A 438 21.56 11.12 8.79
N GLU A 439 22.31 12.20 8.54
CA GLU A 439 21.87 13.37 7.74
C GLU A 439 21.72 13.07 6.24
N SER A 440 20.60 13.53 5.64
CA SER A 440 20.25 13.39 4.22
C SER A 440 21.40 13.73 3.27
N THR A 441 22.09 14.85 3.54
CA THR A 441 23.21 15.40 2.75
C THR A 441 24.43 14.48 2.64
N THR A 442 24.52 13.45 3.48
CA THR A 442 25.62 12.46 3.48
C THR A 442 25.29 11.18 2.70
N LEU A 443 24.04 11.03 2.25
CA LEU A 443 23.53 9.84 1.59
C LEU A 443 23.64 9.95 0.06
N GLN A 444 23.41 8.84 -0.63
CA GLN A 444 23.39 8.81 -2.09
C GLN A 444 22.13 9.51 -2.62
N ASP A 445 22.29 10.28 -3.69
CA ASP A 445 21.18 11.01 -4.33
C ASP A 445 20.35 10.07 -5.23
N PRO A 446 19.02 9.94 -5.02
CA PRO A 446 18.17 9.09 -5.84
C PRO A 446 18.24 9.41 -7.34
N LYS A 447 18.46 10.68 -7.72
CA LYS A 447 18.52 11.11 -9.14
C LYS A 447 19.76 10.60 -9.89
N HIS A 448 20.72 10.02 -9.17
CA HIS A 448 21.90 9.35 -9.75
C HIS A 448 21.81 7.82 -9.65
N LYS A 449 20.67 7.28 -9.19
CA LYS A 449 20.52 5.88 -8.81
C LYS A 449 19.31 5.15 -9.41
N VAL A 450 18.27 5.87 -9.85
CA VAL A 450 17.02 5.32 -10.41
C VAL A 450 17.22 4.19 -11.43
N ALA A 451 18.23 4.25 -12.31
CA ALA A 451 18.54 3.18 -13.27
C ALA A 451 18.84 1.80 -12.63
N SER A 452 19.05 1.72 -11.32
CA SER A 452 19.34 0.49 -10.57
C SER A 452 18.07 -0.32 -10.25
N PRO A 453 17.02 0.24 -9.59
CA PRO A 453 15.73 -0.44 -9.46
C PRO A 453 15.05 -0.70 -10.81
N GLU A 454 15.19 0.18 -11.80
CA GLU A 454 14.66 -0.12 -13.15
C GLU A 454 15.35 -1.34 -13.79
N ALA A 455 16.68 -1.44 -13.69
CA ALA A 455 17.41 -2.63 -14.13
C ALA A 455 17.01 -3.89 -13.34
N PHE A 456 16.69 -3.75 -12.05
CA PHE A 456 16.18 -4.86 -11.23
C PHE A 456 14.80 -5.33 -11.68
N ARG A 457 13.80 -4.42 -11.79
CA ARG A 457 12.44 -4.75 -12.26
C ARG A 457 12.49 -5.46 -13.62
N HIS A 458 13.25 -4.91 -14.57
CA HIS A 458 13.39 -5.48 -15.90
C HIS A 458 13.99 -6.89 -15.87
N ALA A 459 15.01 -7.14 -15.04
CA ALA A 459 15.58 -8.48 -14.87
C ALA A 459 14.59 -9.47 -14.25
N VAL A 460 13.80 -9.06 -13.24
CA VAL A 460 12.75 -9.91 -12.64
C VAL A 460 11.68 -10.29 -13.67
N VAL A 461 11.25 -9.35 -14.52
CA VAL A 461 10.31 -9.64 -15.62
C VAL A 461 10.93 -10.64 -16.60
N LEU A 462 12.18 -10.43 -17.02
CA LEU A 462 12.88 -11.35 -17.93
C LEU A 462 13.04 -12.76 -17.36
N GLY A 463 13.36 -12.91 -16.07
CA GLY A 463 13.41 -14.20 -15.38
C GLY A 463 12.03 -14.87 -15.31
N ALA A 464 10.98 -14.12 -15.02
CA ALA A 464 9.60 -14.62 -15.03
C ALA A 464 9.10 -15.05 -16.43
N GLU A 465 9.66 -14.47 -17.50
CA GLU A 465 9.43 -14.87 -18.89
C GLU A 465 10.33 -16.05 -19.34
N GLY A 466 11.23 -16.56 -18.48
CA GLY A 466 12.15 -17.66 -18.78
C GLY A 466 13.39 -17.23 -19.60
N ASN A 467 13.76 -15.95 -19.56
CA ASN A 467 14.95 -15.39 -20.20
C ASN A 467 16.10 -15.19 -19.19
N ASP A 468 16.43 -16.26 -18.47
CA ASP A 468 17.40 -16.25 -17.37
C ASP A 468 18.81 -15.78 -17.80
N GLU A 469 19.21 -16.04 -19.07
CA GLU A 469 20.51 -15.59 -19.60
C GLU A 469 20.62 -14.05 -19.64
N GLU A 470 19.56 -13.34 -20.00
CA GLU A 470 19.55 -11.87 -20.03
C GLU A 470 19.29 -11.27 -18.63
N ALA A 471 18.43 -11.91 -17.83
CA ALA A 471 18.19 -11.52 -16.44
C ALA A 471 19.48 -11.58 -15.60
N THR A 472 20.18 -12.73 -15.60
CA THR A 472 21.48 -12.88 -14.91
C THR A 472 22.54 -11.92 -15.44
N ARG A 473 22.55 -11.62 -16.75
CA ARG A 473 23.47 -10.62 -17.34
C ARG A 473 23.23 -9.22 -16.79
N ILE A 474 21.97 -8.79 -16.68
CA ILE A 474 21.60 -7.49 -16.13
C ILE A 474 21.90 -7.43 -14.63
N LEU A 475 21.51 -8.46 -13.87
CA LEU A 475 21.74 -8.56 -12.44
C LEU A 475 23.23 -8.61 -12.08
N THR A 476 24.05 -9.33 -12.86
CA THR A 476 25.53 -9.39 -12.70
C THR A 476 26.17 -8.00 -12.81
N ASP A 477 25.66 -7.13 -13.68
CA ASP A 477 26.15 -5.76 -13.81
C ASP A 477 25.56 -4.84 -12.73
N LEU A 478 24.31 -5.07 -12.32
CA LEU A 478 23.67 -4.38 -11.20
C LEU A 478 24.41 -4.63 -9.87
N VAL A 479 24.65 -5.88 -9.47
CA VAL A 479 25.38 -6.19 -8.21
C VAL A 479 26.84 -5.74 -8.24
N ARG A 480 27.41 -5.47 -9.41
CA ARG A 480 28.74 -4.86 -9.56
C ARG A 480 28.73 -3.36 -9.28
N ARG A 481 27.68 -2.65 -9.69
CA ARG A 481 27.50 -1.20 -9.45
C ARG A 481 26.96 -0.92 -8.05
N GLU A 482 25.97 -1.70 -7.64
CA GLU A 482 25.26 -1.60 -6.36
C GLU A 482 25.45 -2.88 -5.52
N PRO A 483 26.67 -3.22 -5.08
CA PRO A 483 26.95 -4.44 -4.31
C PRO A 483 26.27 -4.49 -2.93
N GLN A 484 25.54 -3.43 -2.57
CA GLN A 484 24.75 -3.28 -1.35
C GLN A 484 23.25 -3.57 -1.54
N MET A 485 22.79 -3.82 -2.78
CA MET A 485 21.39 -4.08 -3.09
C MET A 485 21.07 -5.57 -2.86
N LYS A 486 20.63 -5.92 -1.64
CA LYS A 486 20.42 -7.32 -1.20
C LYS A 486 19.57 -8.14 -2.17
N VAL A 487 18.46 -7.58 -2.68
CA VAL A 487 17.57 -8.29 -3.63
C VAL A 487 18.24 -8.65 -4.95
N ALA A 488 19.16 -7.82 -5.45
CA ALA A 488 19.84 -8.11 -6.70
C ALA A 488 20.75 -9.34 -6.55
N TRP A 489 21.32 -9.57 -5.35
CA TRP A 489 22.04 -10.80 -5.02
C TRP A 489 21.12 -12.00 -4.77
N VAL A 490 19.91 -11.80 -4.22
CA VAL A 490 18.92 -12.87 -4.02
C VAL A 490 18.37 -13.35 -5.37
N GLN A 491 17.88 -12.44 -6.21
CA GLN A 491 17.37 -12.79 -7.55
C GLN A 491 18.47 -13.44 -8.40
N LEU A 492 19.68 -12.87 -8.43
CA LEU A 492 20.82 -13.47 -9.14
C LEU A 492 21.18 -14.87 -8.61
N ALA A 493 20.97 -15.15 -7.33
CA ALA A 493 21.16 -16.49 -6.78
C ALA A 493 20.06 -17.47 -7.22
N GLN A 494 18.81 -17.01 -7.27
CA GLN A 494 17.65 -17.80 -7.74
C GLN A 494 17.76 -18.10 -9.24
N ASP A 495 18.11 -17.11 -10.07
CA ASP A 495 18.28 -17.26 -11.51
C ASP A 495 19.50 -18.16 -11.83
N HIS A 496 20.67 -17.95 -11.19
CA HIS A 496 21.78 -18.91 -11.26
C HIS A 496 21.33 -20.33 -10.88
N ALA A 497 20.43 -20.49 -9.90
CA ALA A 497 19.95 -21.80 -9.46
C ALA A 497 18.98 -22.46 -10.45
N HIS A 498 18.05 -21.71 -11.04
CA HIS A 498 17.15 -22.19 -12.10
C HIS A 498 17.93 -22.70 -13.32
N MET A 499 18.99 -21.98 -13.71
CA MET A 499 19.91 -22.41 -14.78
C MET A 499 20.80 -23.61 -14.38
N GLY A 500 20.74 -24.10 -13.14
CA GLY A 500 21.60 -25.18 -12.65
C GLY A 500 23.05 -24.77 -12.34
N HIS A 501 23.38 -23.48 -12.35
CA HIS A 501 24.70 -22.93 -12.04
C HIS A 501 24.92 -22.84 -10.51
N LEU A 502 24.82 -23.97 -9.80
CA LEU A 502 24.65 -24.01 -8.35
C LEU A 502 25.83 -23.46 -7.50
N GLU A 503 27.10 -23.70 -7.88
CA GLU A 503 28.27 -23.07 -7.21
C GLU A 503 28.37 -21.55 -7.50
N GLU A 504 27.55 -21.07 -8.43
CA GLU A 504 27.41 -19.68 -8.84
C GLU A 504 26.30 -19.01 -8.03
N ALA A 505 25.12 -19.63 -7.98
CA ALA A 505 24.04 -19.32 -7.03
C ALA A 505 24.55 -19.22 -5.58
N LEU A 506 25.40 -20.16 -5.15
CA LEU A 506 25.93 -20.20 -3.78
C LEU A 506 26.77 -18.98 -3.43
N ARG A 507 27.48 -18.37 -4.39
CA ARG A 507 28.23 -17.12 -4.14
C ARG A 507 27.28 -15.97 -3.89
N CYS A 508 26.23 -15.86 -4.69
CA CYS A 508 25.30 -14.74 -4.64
C CYS A 508 24.36 -14.84 -3.43
N ALA A 509 23.89 -16.04 -3.07
CA ALA A 509 23.17 -16.27 -1.81
C ALA A 509 24.04 -15.92 -0.58
N ARG A 510 25.34 -16.29 -0.61
CA ARG A 510 26.29 -15.91 0.46
C ARG A 510 26.59 -14.40 0.48
N ALA A 511 26.55 -13.71 -0.66
CA ALA A 511 26.67 -12.26 -0.72
C ALA A 511 25.43 -11.57 -0.13
N ALA A 512 24.22 -12.01 -0.48
CA ALA A 512 22.97 -11.53 0.11
C ALA A 512 22.95 -11.72 1.65
N SER A 513 23.33 -12.92 2.11
CA SER A 513 23.44 -13.22 3.55
C SER A 513 24.55 -12.47 4.28
N ALA A 514 25.54 -11.91 3.57
CA ALA A 514 26.59 -11.10 4.18
C ALA A 514 26.21 -9.61 4.31
N LEU A 515 25.23 -9.14 3.52
CA LEU A 515 24.65 -7.79 3.64
C LEU A 515 23.68 -7.66 4.81
N ASP A 516 23.05 -8.77 5.20
CA ASP A 516 22.07 -8.83 6.29
C ASP A 516 22.28 -10.12 7.10
N PRO A 517 23.27 -10.14 8.03
CA PRO A 517 23.68 -11.37 8.71
C PRO A 517 22.63 -11.96 9.65
N ASP A 518 21.65 -11.16 10.06
CA ASP A 518 20.62 -11.50 11.06
C ASP A 518 19.29 -11.94 10.42
N ASP A 519 19.15 -11.89 9.08
CA ASP A 519 17.98 -12.38 8.37
C ASP A 519 17.98 -13.92 8.26
N PRO A 520 17.00 -14.63 8.85
CA PRO A 520 16.90 -16.08 8.73
C PRO A 520 16.65 -16.54 7.29
N ASN A 521 15.97 -15.74 6.44
CA ASN A 521 15.59 -16.17 5.10
C ASN A 521 16.81 -16.20 4.16
N ALA A 522 17.70 -15.21 4.23
CA ALA A 522 18.99 -15.27 3.54
C ALA A 522 19.85 -16.48 3.99
N ARG A 523 19.73 -16.95 5.24
CA ARG A 523 20.38 -18.20 5.69
C ARG A 523 19.73 -19.46 5.10
N LEU A 524 18.41 -19.45 4.87
CA LEU A 524 17.68 -20.56 4.24
C LEU A 524 17.95 -20.65 2.73
N GLU A 525 18.07 -19.52 2.03
CA GLU A 525 18.50 -19.50 0.62
C GLU A 525 19.88 -20.16 0.44
N VAL A 526 20.85 -19.76 1.28
CA VAL A 526 22.17 -20.41 1.32
C VAL A 526 22.06 -21.90 1.64
N ALA A 527 21.14 -22.31 2.53
CA ALA A 527 20.91 -23.72 2.87
C ALA A 527 20.32 -24.52 1.69
N GLY A 528 19.37 -23.96 0.96
CA GLY A 528 18.72 -24.58 -0.20
C GLY A 528 19.71 -24.84 -1.33
N VAL A 529 20.53 -23.85 -1.70
CA VAL A 529 21.57 -24.02 -2.73
C VAL A 529 22.65 -25.03 -2.28
N LEU A 530 23.04 -25.04 -1.00
CA LEU A 530 23.96 -26.06 -0.46
C LEU A 530 23.35 -27.47 -0.49
N GLN A 531 22.04 -27.61 -0.27
CA GLN A 531 21.34 -28.90 -0.43
C GLN A 531 21.34 -29.35 -1.90
N ALA A 532 21.08 -28.45 -2.84
CA ALA A 532 21.13 -28.75 -4.29
C ALA A 532 22.54 -29.19 -4.74
N LEU A 533 23.59 -28.63 -4.15
CA LEU A 533 24.99 -29.06 -4.34
C LEU A 533 25.36 -30.38 -3.63
N GLY A 534 24.43 -31.00 -2.89
CA GLY A 534 24.69 -32.19 -2.06
C GLY A 534 25.55 -31.92 -0.83
N ARG A 535 25.84 -30.65 -0.50
CA ARG A 535 26.72 -30.20 0.60
C ARG A 535 25.95 -30.17 1.93
N LEU A 536 25.28 -31.28 2.27
CA LEU A 536 24.31 -31.38 3.38
C LEU A 536 24.86 -30.95 4.75
N ASP A 537 26.15 -31.21 5.04
CA ASP A 537 26.80 -30.78 6.29
C ASP A 537 27.07 -29.26 6.40
N GLU A 538 27.01 -28.52 5.29
CA GLU A 538 26.99 -27.05 5.29
C GLU A 538 25.54 -26.55 5.25
N ALA A 539 24.65 -27.20 4.49
CA ALA A 539 23.24 -26.84 4.37
C ALA A 539 22.54 -26.85 5.74
N ILE A 540 22.70 -27.94 6.50
CA ILE A 540 22.13 -28.09 7.86
C ILE A 540 22.59 -26.94 8.76
N LYS A 541 23.89 -26.62 8.80
CA LYS A 541 24.40 -25.53 9.65
C LYS A 541 23.85 -24.16 9.27
N SER A 542 23.60 -23.92 7.98
CA SER A 542 22.99 -22.68 7.51
C SER A 542 21.53 -22.58 7.98
N ALA A 543 20.77 -23.68 7.88
CA ALA A 543 19.38 -23.74 8.36
C ALA A 543 19.27 -23.79 9.91
N GLU A 544 20.24 -24.36 10.63
CA GLU A 544 20.32 -24.29 12.10
C GLU A 544 20.48 -22.83 12.54
N SER A 545 21.39 -22.09 11.91
CA SER A 545 21.56 -20.66 12.20
C SER A 545 20.36 -19.81 11.74
N ALA A 546 19.60 -20.24 10.72
CA ALA A 546 18.31 -19.62 10.39
C ALA A 546 17.29 -19.79 11.53
N ALA A 547 17.18 -21.00 12.09
CA ALA A 547 16.28 -21.28 13.21
C ALA A 547 16.68 -20.54 14.51
N GLU A 548 17.98 -20.26 14.70
CA GLU A 548 18.49 -19.44 15.82
C GLU A 548 18.19 -17.94 15.66
N LEU A 549 18.18 -17.42 14.43
CA LEU A 549 17.91 -16.01 14.12
C LEU A 549 16.41 -15.68 14.04
N ALA A 550 15.60 -16.63 13.61
CA ALA A 550 14.15 -16.44 13.44
C ALA A 550 13.46 -16.19 14.80
N ARG A 551 12.83 -15.02 14.92
CA ARG A 551 12.36 -14.49 16.23
C ARG A 551 11.18 -15.29 16.82
N PRO A 552 10.93 -15.22 18.15
CA PRO A 552 9.80 -15.90 18.79
C PRO A 552 8.40 -15.43 18.34
N ASP A 553 8.29 -14.24 17.74
CA ASP A 553 7.09 -13.72 17.08
C ASP A 553 7.00 -14.12 15.59
N ASP A 554 8.14 -14.31 14.92
CA ASP A 554 8.20 -14.84 13.56
C ASP A 554 8.01 -16.36 13.56
N VAL A 555 6.76 -16.79 13.51
CA VAL A 555 6.39 -18.22 13.40
C VAL A 555 6.86 -18.80 12.06
N ARG A 556 6.76 -18.06 10.95
CA ARG A 556 6.84 -18.64 9.62
C ARG A 556 8.29 -18.88 9.17
N SER A 557 9.24 -17.97 9.43
CA SER A 557 10.67 -18.24 9.20
C SER A 557 11.17 -19.43 10.04
N ARG A 558 10.66 -19.60 11.29
CA ARG A 558 10.97 -20.76 12.13
C ARG A 558 10.42 -22.07 11.55
N LEU A 559 9.15 -22.10 11.12
CA LEU A 559 8.57 -23.29 10.49
C LEU A 559 9.32 -23.68 9.22
N ALA A 560 9.68 -22.71 8.37
CA ALA A 560 10.49 -22.93 7.17
C ALA A 560 11.88 -23.50 7.50
N ALA A 561 12.55 -22.96 8.53
CA ALA A 561 13.85 -23.47 8.98
C ALA A 561 13.75 -24.91 9.52
N PHE A 562 12.75 -25.21 10.35
CA PHE A 562 12.55 -26.57 10.85
C PHE A 562 12.14 -27.57 9.76
N GLU A 563 11.38 -27.14 8.75
CA GLU A 563 11.07 -27.96 7.57
C GLU A 563 12.33 -28.29 6.75
N ALA A 564 13.15 -27.28 6.46
CA ALA A 564 14.44 -27.46 5.78
C ALA A 564 15.35 -28.43 6.55
N LEU A 565 15.49 -28.24 7.87
CA LEU A 565 16.28 -29.09 8.74
C LEU A 565 15.75 -30.53 8.81
N ALA A 566 14.43 -30.73 8.85
CA ALA A 566 13.83 -32.05 8.82
C ALA A 566 14.11 -32.76 7.49
N LYS A 567 13.95 -32.07 6.35
CA LYS A 567 14.23 -32.62 5.01
C LYS A 567 15.71 -32.94 4.80
N MET A 568 16.62 -32.05 5.19
CA MET A 568 18.07 -32.30 5.12
C MET A 568 18.48 -33.47 6.03
N SER A 569 17.83 -33.62 7.19
CA SER A 569 18.05 -34.77 8.09
C SER A 569 17.55 -36.09 7.49
N LEU A 570 16.39 -36.10 6.82
CA LEU A 570 15.89 -37.25 6.07
C LEU A 570 16.82 -37.63 4.90
N ALA A 571 17.28 -36.65 4.13
CA ALA A 571 18.27 -36.86 3.06
C ALA A 571 19.59 -37.45 3.59
N ARG A 572 19.99 -37.09 4.82
CA ARG A 572 21.13 -37.68 5.55
C ARG A 572 20.83 -39.06 6.17
N LYS A 573 19.62 -39.61 5.97
CA LYS A 573 19.11 -40.84 6.60
C LYS A 573 19.14 -40.81 8.12
N ASN A 574 18.87 -39.65 8.71
CA ASN A 574 18.75 -39.44 10.16
C ASN A 574 17.29 -39.06 10.53
N PRO A 575 16.38 -40.04 10.65
CA PRO A 575 14.99 -39.78 11.00
C PRO A 575 14.80 -39.28 12.43
N GLU A 576 15.72 -39.60 13.36
CA GLU A 576 15.68 -39.10 14.73
C GLU A 576 15.90 -37.57 14.77
N ALA A 577 16.86 -37.06 14.01
CA ALA A 577 17.05 -35.62 13.85
C ALA A 577 15.83 -34.96 13.17
N ALA A 578 15.29 -35.57 12.12
CA ALA A 578 14.09 -35.07 11.45
C ALA A 578 12.88 -34.98 12.40
N GLY A 579 12.68 -36.00 13.24
CA GLY A 579 11.65 -36.01 14.28
C GLY A 579 11.81 -34.90 15.31
N ARG A 580 13.05 -34.58 15.74
CA ARG A 580 13.32 -33.46 16.65
C ARG A 580 12.95 -32.11 16.05
N TYR A 581 13.31 -31.86 14.78
CA TYR A 581 12.93 -30.61 14.11
C TYR A 581 11.41 -30.53 13.85
N ALA A 582 10.76 -31.66 13.55
CA ALA A 582 9.29 -31.72 13.48
C ALA A 582 8.60 -31.41 14.83
N SER A 583 9.15 -31.85 15.95
CA SER A 583 8.67 -31.46 17.28
C SER A 583 8.86 -29.97 17.56
N ALA A 584 10.02 -29.40 17.24
CA ALA A 584 10.27 -27.96 17.39
C ALA A 584 9.32 -27.10 16.52
N ALA A 585 8.95 -27.58 15.33
CA ALA A 585 7.94 -26.93 14.50
C ALA A 585 6.53 -27.00 15.13
N ALA A 586 6.17 -28.12 15.76
CA ALA A 586 4.91 -28.26 16.50
C ALA A 586 4.86 -27.44 17.81
N GLU A 587 6.01 -27.09 18.39
CA GLU A 587 6.11 -26.10 19.48
C GLU A 587 5.93 -24.66 18.97
N ALA A 588 6.26 -24.37 17.71
CA ALA A 588 6.06 -23.05 17.08
C ALA A 588 4.62 -22.83 16.56
N ASP A 589 4.01 -23.81 15.90
CA ASP A 589 2.56 -23.91 15.67
C ASP A 589 2.14 -25.38 15.68
N SER A 590 1.36 -25.78 16.70
CA SER A 590 0.90 -27.16 16.91
C SER A 590 -0.04 -27.69 15.81
N ARG A 591 -0.42 -26.85 14.85
CA ARG A 591 -1.21 -27.21 13.66
C ARG A 591 -0.35 -27.42 12.41
N PHE A 592 0.96 -27.20 12.46
CA PHE A 592 1.84 -27.43 11.30
C PHE A 592 2.23 -28.92 11.21
N PRO A 593 1.85 -29.66 10.15
CA PRO A 593 1.87 -31.12 10.16
C PRO A 593 3.23 -31.73 9.78
N LEU A 594 4.35 -31.05 10.07
CA LEU A 594 5.69 -31.52 9.72
C LEU A 594 6.02 -32.91 10.32
N ALA A 595 5.45 -33.24 11.48
CA ALA A 595 5.57 -34.58 12.06
C ALA A 595 4.94 -35.68 11.19
N ARG A 596 3.77 -35.43 10.59
CA ARG A 596 3.12 -36.36 9.65
C ARG A 596 3.88 -36.48 8.33
N TYR A 597 4.46 -35.39 7.85
CA TYR A 597 5.35 -35.42 6.68
C TYR A 597 6.62 -36.26 6.92
N VAL A 598 7.27 -36.08 8.08
CA VAL A 598 8.47 -36.85 8.46
C VAL A 598 8.14 -38.33 8.64
N GLU A 599 7.02 -38.65 9.30
CA GLU A 599 6.48 -40.01 9.42
C GLU A 599 6.27 -40.64 8.03
N GLY A 600 5.59 -39.94 7.12
CA GLY A 600 5.36 -40.40 5.74
C GLY A 600 6.65 -40.66 4.96
N ARG A 601 7.63 -39.75 5.00
CA ARG A 601 8.94 -39.95 4.35
C ARG A 601 9.72 -41.14 4.96
N VAL A 602 9.59 -41.42 6.26
CA VAL A 602 10.20 -42.61 6.88
C VAL A 602 9.53 -43.89 6.40
N HIS A 603 8.20 -43.95 6.41
CA HIS A 603 7.45 -45.09 5.85
C HIS A 603 7.80 -45.34 4.37
N PHE A 604 7.99 -44.27 3.59
CA PHE A 604 8.36 -44.36 2.17
C PHE A 604 9.74 -45.01 1.97
N GLU A 605 10.78 -44.55 2.70
CA GLU A 605 12.13 -45.14 2.63
C GLU A 605 12.16 -46.61 3.11
N GLU A 606 11.25 -47.00 3.99
CA GLU A 606 11.07 -48.38 4.46
C GLU A 606 10.25 -49.25 3.48
N GLY A 607 9.72 -48.69 2.39
CA GLY A 607 8.85 -49.38 1.42
C GLY A 607 7.42 -49.63 1.92
N ARG A 608 7.00 -48.97 3.00
CA ARG A 608 5.65 -49.06 3.59
C ARG A 608 4.71 -48.02 2.96
N PHE A 609 4.48 -48.15 1.65
CA PHE A 609 3.83 -47.10 0.85
C PHE A 609 2.38 -46.77 1.28
N GLU A 610 1.60 -47.73 1.80
CA GLU A 610 0.27 -47.46 2.37
C GLU A 610 0.36 -46.62 3.66
N ASP A 611 1.26 -46.96 4.58
CA ASP A 611 1.51 -46.17 5.80
C ASP A 611 2.01 -44.76 5.42
N ALA A 612 2.86 -44.66 4.40
CA ALA A 612 3.40 -43.41 3.89
C ALA A 612 2.30 -42.49 3.32
N LEU A 613 1.45 -43.04 2.43
CA LEU A 613 0.34 -42.32 1.84
C LEU A 613 -0.62 -41.81 2.92
N ALA A 614 -1.03 -42.67 3.85
CA ALA A 614 -1.93 -42.29 4.94
C ALA A 614 -1.34 -41.18 5.84
N ALA A 615 -0.01 -41.11 6.02
CA ALA A 615 0.65 -40.04 6.74
C ALA A 615 0.74 -38.73 5.92
N PHE A 616 1.01 -38.82 4.61
CA PHE A 616 1.02 -37.64 3.72
C PHE A 616 -0.38 -37.05 3.51
N GLU A 617 -1.42 -37.86 3.35
CA GLU A 617 -2.82 -37.43 3.27
C GLU A 617 -3.25 -36.69 4.55
N GLN A 618 -2.85 -37.19 5.72
CA GLN A 618 -3.06 -36.49 7.00
C GLN A 618 -2.32 -35.15 7.07
N ALA A 619 -1.13 -35.04 6.46
CA ALA A 619 -0.42 -33.76 6.37
C ALA A 619 -1.11 -32.78 5.40
N ALA A 620 -1.62 -33.27 4.26
CA ALA A 620 -2.35 -32.46 3.29
C ALA A 620 -3.67 -31.93 3.88
N ALA A 621 -4.50 -32.80 4.47
CA ALA A 621 -5.76 -32.40 5.11
C ALA A 621 -5.55 -31.41 6.27
N ALA A 622 -4.45 -31.52 7.02
CA ALA A 622 -4.09 -30.57 8.06
C ALA A 622 -3.62 -29.20 7.52
N ILE A 623 -3.08 -29.14 6.29
CA ILE A 623 -2.81 -27.88 5.58
C ILE A 623 -4.12 -27.27 5.06
N GLU A 624 -4.96 -28.05 4.38
CA GLU A 624 -6.26 -27.59 3.86
C GLU A 624 -7.15 -27.02 4.97
N ALA A 625 -7.21 -27.67 6.12
CA ALA A 625 -7.99 -27.22 7.29
C ALA A 625 -7.50 -25.89 7.91
N ARG A 626 -6.33 -25.36 7.49
CA ARG A 626 -5.81 -24.04 7.91
C ARG A 626 -6.19 -22.91 6.95
N GLY A 627 -6.73 -23.22 5.77
CA GLY A 627 -7.16 -22.24 4.76
C GLY A 627 -6.01 -21.67 3.91
N VAL A 628 -6.39 -20.87 2.91
CA VAL A 628 -5.45 -20.29 1.93
C VAL A 628 -4.51 -19.29 2.62
N GLY A 629 -3.20 -19.39 2.32
CA GLY A 629 -2.17 -18.47 2.82
C GLY A 629 -1.46 -18.90 4.11
N GLY A 630 -1.83 -20.03 4.71
CA GLY A 630 -1.03 -20.67 5.78
C GLY A 630 0.25 -21.32 5.23
N PRO A 631 1.32 -21.48 6.05
CA PRO A 631 2.53 -22.17 5.62
C PRO A 631 2.24 -23.64 5.29
N THR A 632 2.57 -24.01 4.05
CA THR A 632 2.48 -25.36 3.48
C THR A 632 3.79 -26.12 3.68
N ILE A 633 3.83 -27.41 3.32
CA ILE A 633 5.08 -28.20 3.26
C ILE A 633 5.44 -28.39 1.79
N ALA A 634 6.59 -27.88 1.36
CA ALA A 634 6.99 -27.93 -0.05
C ALA A 634 7.19 -29.38 -0.52
N GLY A 635 6.80 -29.70 -1.75
CA GLY A 635 6.97 -31.05 -2.32
C GLY A 635 6.02 -32.14 -1.79
N LEU A 636 5.22 -31.90 -0.74
CA LEU A 636 4.26 -32.87 -0.19
C LEU A 636 3.36 -33.52 -1.26
N SER A 637 2.83 -32.74 -2.20
CA SER A 637 2.01 -33.26 -3.31
C SER A 637 2.81 -34.15 -4.29
N SER A 638 4.12 -33.91 -4.44
CA SER A 638 5.01 -34.77 -5.22
C SER A 638 5.37 -36.05 -4.47
N ASP A 639 5.51 -35.99 -3.14
CA ASP A 639 5.70 -37.17 -2.29
C ASP A 639 4.44 -38.07 -2.30
N ILE A 640 3.23 -37.48 -2.28
CA ILE A 640 1.96 -38.19 -2.48
C ILE A 640 1.93 -38.84 -3.87
N GLY A 641 2.19 -38.08 -4.94
CA GLY A 641 2.19 -38.59 -6.31
C GLY A 641 3.21 -39.72 -6.55
N GLU A 642 4.43 -39.61 -6.02
CA GLU A 642 5.38 -40.71 -6.09
C GLU A 642 4.87 -41.94 -5.33
N THR A 643 4.28 -41.76 -4.14
CA THR A 643 3.74 -42.87 -3.32
C THR A 643 2.59 -43.58 -4.02
N LEU A 644 1.67 -42.85 -4.65
CA LEU A 644 0.59 -43.43 -5.47
C LEU A 644 1.16 -44.21 -6.66
N GLY A 645 2.18 -43.69 -7.35
CA GLY A 645 2.89 -44.43 -8.39
C GLY A 645 3.63 -45.69 -7.88
N ARG A 646 4.19 -45.67 -6.67
CA ARG A 646 4.76 -46.88 -6.02
C ARG A 646 3.68 -47.92 -5.68
N LEU A 647 2.43 -47.50 -5.47
CA LEU A 647 1.27 -48.36 -5.25
C LEU A 647 0.57 -48.80 -6.56
N GLY A 648 0.97 -48.26 -7.72
CA GLY A 648 0.29 -48.50 -9.01
C GLY A 648 -1.09 -47.83 -9.11
N ARG A 649 -1.25 -46.70 -8.42
CA ARG A 649 -2.48 -45.89 -8.32
C ARG A 649 -2.35 -44.57 -9.08
N ASP A 650 -1.67 -44.57 -10.23
CA ASP A 650 -1.34 -43.38 -11.06
C ASP A 650 -2.56 -42.61 -11.66
N ALA A 651 -3.77 -42.90 -11.21
CA ALA A 651 -5.03 -42.30 -11.64
C ALA A 651 -5.91 -41.78 -10.48
N ASP A 652 -5.44 -41.94 -9.23
CA ASP A 652 -5.99 -41.32 -8.02
C ASP A 652 -5.23 -40.00 -7.71
#